data_AF-A0A925X4J0-F1
#
_entry.id   AF-A0A925X4J0-F1
#
_cell.length_a   1.000
_cell.length_b   1.000
_cell.length_c   1.000
_cell.angle_alpha   90.00
_cell.angle_beta   90.00
_cell.angle_gamma   90.00
#
_symmetry.space_group_name_H-M   'P 1'
#
loop_
_entity.id
_entity.type
_entity.pdbx_description
1 polymer ?
#
loop_
_entity_poly.entity_id
_entity_poly.type
_entity_poly.pdbx_seq_one_letter_code
_entity_poly.pdbx_strand_id
1 'polypeptide(L)'
;LSTIAWTNRGTGPGAGDTDGFNAEFGVFAAQARFAVDRAIVDWEEVITNFNYNNGGNTYLLTLGTANLPGTLIADGVATDWRGGKPTAGTIRFDNSGTIHWVDPSINDDSEFTSLTNAFMGVASPANVAGWDLYTTALHELGHALGFDNTPGGPLLISNYLVQTNIDDPNDTRPGNLVAVNIGGGPIEYTMTNVDAGHLWEGPGTAATNAAGLPWHPSILMNSGRANVVGERNLISDIDAQFLGQVYGYTITLPRTLNNMLVDSNQTANTLTVTGQIYASDQNDFIEIKRSTVPTGLLVTVGTVGGSVFYSEIVPFSQTNSITVQGFNGNDLIRLEDNAGKPTTLNGGGGDDVIDFSFALRNLGNITGNTVVNGGSDNDRVFVYDNGAANTFTVTSSRFDRPGWGGYGYAIDTESHTLTTGTGPDLVNLRSTLGGTGVLINSAGGLDSVNIGNSTNGVRAISGDVQIHNDPATTLLYIDNGPDTGARTWNVNSSGNFNFLTGMAPANIFWDDRDIASVNLMCGSGLDTGTFIRSTETFILNNTGSNDIITVGSSAASGLGGILGELTIDNTPAFTVLTIDDTGYPVPRTFTIDEVGGYNTITGSTSPIRFDSSDVFSATVITGGASDTVNVLRNDEDLRINSSAGNDIVNLGNLTNGVQSITQAVTVRNTPSTSTLNINNGPDTTARTATLQNVTVGADTLGQWTGLAPAPILYRYLDVSSVNGTFGSAADTVLVRQTSKNLNLTTTGGADAYTIGGAANGAQGILGDITLQNPPNHNNITVNDAGNALARIATLDDVVIGGAPYGRLTGLAPANISWKFNDTSAVNITHGSGADTLNVRRHQDALTIQGTAGADTVTVGGVAGIGMNGVTAPVTVFNTSGATTLVLDDSGDTAANVLIHEMNTLLLGRVSGMSPTPIDYRFGQVNTVRLQTSQGSFNNITVIHETSPLTRVFYDPGSIGETLQVNEDSTGSAALYTNRSVSLNSALIGDGGAIYQQTGGFVFRAGSVQIWSNGLFDVSDGAMILDYDEGYPLELVQEQINQGYNGGNWLGFGIRSSAAAANPNARTTLGAMEGSDHIAFSGMTTFNGQTIDGTTVLVKHTYYGDTDFNGVVDFDDYSRIDAGFNGNKTGWINGDVDGNGIVDFDDYSLIDQAFNTQGSTLRPALSPLGGRASEGGGVAVR
;
A
#
# COMPACT_ATOMS: atom_id res chain seq x y z
N LEU A 1 -44.64 20.54 -69.02
CA LEU A 1 -44.45 19.11 -69.31
C LEU A 1 -44.86 18.87 -70.76
N SER A 2 -44.56 17.70 -71.32
CA SER A 2 -45.13 17.32 -72.61
C SER A 2 -46.62 17.05 -72.47
N THR A 3 -47.29 16.83 -73.60
CA THR A 3 -48.71 16.47 -73.60
C THR A 3 -48.91 15.29 -74.54
N ILE A 4 -49.39 14.17 -74.04
CA ILE A 4 -49.82 13.00 -74.79
C ILE A 4 -51.35 13.05 -74.81
N ALA A 5 -51.91 13.56 -75.90
CA ALA A 5 -53.34 13.79 -76.01
C ALA A 5 -54.07 12.50 -76.45
N TRP A 6 -54.82 11.88 -75.53
CA TRP A 6 -55.75 10.79 -75.86
C TRP A 6 -56.96 11.31 -76.65
N THR A 7 -56.87 11.22 -77.98
CA THR A 7 -57.76 11.91 -78.93
C THR A 7 -59.15 11.29 -79.05
N ASN A 8 -59.31 10.01 -78.72
CA ASN A 8 -60.59 9.28 -78.79
C ASN A 8 -61.08 8.77 -77.43
N ARG A 9 -60.68 9.41 -76.32
CA ARG A 9 -61.08 9.02 -74.96
C ARG A 9 -62.61 8.99 -74.81
N GLY A 10 -63.16 7.84 -74.49
CA GLY A 10 -64.59 7.62 -74.33
C GLY A 10 -65.17 8.37 -73.13
N THR A 11 -66.44 8.79 -73.25
CA THR A 11 -67.16 9.53 -72.20
C THR A 11 -68.35 8.76 -71.62
N GLY A 12 -68.67 7.57 -72.14
CA GLY A 12 -69.81 6.77 -71.72
C GLY A 12 -70.14 5.64 -72.72
N PRO A 13 -71.19 4.83 -72.49
CA PRO A 13 -71.52 3.70 -73.37
C PRO A 13 -72.12 4.12 -74.72
N GLY A 14 -72.19 3.19 -75.67
CA GLY A 14 -72.83 3.42 -76.98
C GLY A 14 -71.98 4.30 -77.90
N ALA A 15 -72.57 5.36 -78.46
CA ALA A 15 -71.84 6.29 -79.34
C ALA A 15 -70.76 7.12 -78.61
N GLY A 16 -70.75 7.10 -77.26
CA GLY A 16 -69.72 7.72 -76.43
C GLY A 16 -68.52 6.82 -76.11
N ASP A 17 -68.54 5.55 -76.53
CA ASP A 17 -67.49 4.56 -76.26
C ASP A 17 -66.45 4.55 -77.39
N THR A 18 -65.86 5.71 -77.67
CA THR A 18 -64.97 5.92 -78.81
C THR A 18 -63.61 5.22 -78.70
N ASP A 19 -63.29 4.67 -77.53
CA ASP A 19 -62.12 3.84 -77.23
C ASP A 19 -62.46 2.36 -77.03
N GLY A 20 -63.73 1.98 -76.98
CA GLY A 20 -64.17 0.59 -76.79
C GLY A 20 -64.00 0.04 -75.37
N PHE A 21 -63.68 0.89 -74.38
CA PHE A 21 -63.42 0.46 -73.01
C PHE A 21 -64.69 0.03 -72.27
N ASN A 22 -65.85 0.63 -72.56
CA ASN A 22 -67.11 0.20 -71.92
C ASN A 22 -67.54 -1.18 -72.41
N ALA A 23 -67.28 -1.49 -73.68
CA ALA A 23 -67.55 -2.81 -74.24
C ALA A 23 -66.67 -3.89 -73.58
N GLU A 24 -65.39 -3.59 -73.34
CA GLU A 24 -64.43 -4.55 -72.79
C GLU A 24 -64.47 -4.68 -71.26
N PHE A 25 -64.29 -3.56 -70.55
CA PHE A 25 -64.10 -3.57 -69.09
C PHE A 25 -65.40 -3.41 -68.29
N GLY A 26 -66.53 -3.16 -68.97
CA GLY A 26 -67.85 -3.05 -68.35
C GLY A 26 -67.91 -2.01 -67.21
N VAL A 27 -68.25 -2.45 -66.00
CA VAL A 27 -68.33 -1.57 -64.81
C VAL A 27 -66.98 -0.97 -64.41
N PHE A 28 -65.88 -1.63 -64.78
CA PHE A 28 -64.52 -1.18 -64.49
C PHE A 28 -63.97 -0.24 -65.57
N ALA A 29 -64.73 0.07 -66.64
CA ALA A 29 -64.26 0.89 -67.76
C ALA A 29 -63.79 2.30 -67.35
N ALA A 30 -64.34 2.88 -66.28
CA ALA A 30 -63.86 4.14 -65.75
C ALA A 30 -62.48 4.00 -65.08
N GLN A 31 -62.28 2.93 -64.31
CA GLN A 31 -61.01 2.62 -63.66
C GLN A 31 -59.94 2.19 -64.69
N ALA A 32 -60.31 1.43 -65.71
CA ALA A 32 -59.42 1.07 -66.81
C ALA A 32 -58.92 2.31 -67.56
N ARG A 33 -59.81 3.27 -67.87
CA ARG A 33 -59.40 4.57 -68.44
C ARG A 33 -58.49 5.34 -67.49
N PHE A 34 -58.77 5.30 -66.19
CA PHE A 34 -57.93 5.97 -65.19
C PHE A 34 -56.52 5.36 -65.10
N ALA A 35 -56.39 4.03 -65.20
CA ALA A 35 -55.08 3.38 -65.29
C ALA A 35 -54.30 3.82 -66.53
N VAL A 36 -54.97 3.91 -67.67
CA VAL A 36 -54.37 4.43 -68.90
C VAL A 36 -54.02 5.92 -68.79
N ASP A 37 -54.88 6.74 -68.18
CA ASP A 37 -54.60 8.15 -67.92
C ASP A 37 -53.34 8.28 -67.04
N ARG A 38 -53.18 7.42 -66.03
CA ARG A 38 -51.95 7.35 -65.21
C ARG A 38 -50.74 7.01 -66.06
N ALA A 39 -50.83 6.02 -66.95
CA ALA A 39 -49.73 5.62 -67.83
C ALA A 39 -49.30 6.75 -68.77
N ILE A 40 -50.27 7.52 -69.26
CA ILE A 40 -50.03 8.73 -70.06
C ILE A 40 -49.29 9.78 -69.23
N VAL A 41 -49.77 10.08 -68.03
CA VAL A 41 -49.16 11.07 -67.13
C VAL A 41 -47.72 10.69 -66.80
N ASP A 42 -47.46 9.43 -66.49
CA ASP A 42 -46.11 8.97 -66.15
C ASP A 42 -45.13 9.17 -67.31
N TRP A 43 -45.55 8.89 -68.56
CA TRP A 43 -44.74 9.23 -69.73
C TRP A 43 -44.60 10.75 -69.97
N GLU A 44 -45.60 11.57 -69.63
CA GLU A 44 -45.52 13.04 -69.71
C GLU A 44 -44.54 13.64 -68.69
N GLU A 45 -44.41 13.02 -67.53
CA GLU A 45 -43.44 13.39 -66.48
C GLU A 45 -42.02 12.96 -66.84
N VAL A 46 -41.88 11.75 -67.41
CA VAL A 46 -40.60 11.23 -67.89
C VAL A 46 -40.10 12.02 -69.10
N ILE A 47 -40.94 12.23 -70.12
CA ILE A 47 -40.58 13.02 -71.30
C ILE A 47 -41.12 14.43 -71.13
N THR A 48 -40.36 15.30 -70.47
CA THR A 48 -40.81 16.68 -70.22
C THR A 48 -40.87 17.54 -71.49
N ASN A 49 -40.09 17.18 -72.52
CA ASN A 49 -40.13 17.82 -73.84
C ASN A 49 -39.69 16.88 -74.98
N PHE A 50 -40.53 16.70 -76.00
CA PHE A 50 -40.21 15.91 -77.20
C PHE A 50 -39.21 16.61 -78.15
N ASN A 51 -38.97 17.91 -77.97
CA ASN A 51 -38.05 18.71 -78.80
C ASN A 51 -38.36 18.60 -80.30
N TYR A 52 -39.62 18.78 -80.72
CA TYR A 52 -39.98 18.79 -82.14
C TYR A 52 -39.47 20.06 -82.83
N ASN A 53 -39.03 19.94 -84.09
CA ASN A 53 -38.37 21.02 -84.85
C ASN A 53 -39.22 22.29 -85.06
N ASN A 54 -40.54 22.25 -84.80
CA ASN A 54 -41.45 23.39 -84.90
C ASN A 54 -41.81 24.01 -83.52
N GLY A 55 -41.20 23.55 -82.43
CA GLY A 55 -41.48 24.01 -81.07
C GLY A 55 -42.76 23.45 -80.42
N GLY A 56 -43.46 22.50 -81.06
CA GLY A 56 -44.59 21.80 -80.44
C GLY A 56 -44.13 20.75 -79.42
N ASN A 57 -44.97 20.46 -78.43
CA ASN A 57 -44.69 19.46 -77.37
C ASN A 57 -45.90 18.53 -77.12
N THR A 58 -46.68 18.25 -78.18
CA THR A 58 -47.90 17.44 -78.11
C THR A 58 -47.76 16.21 -79.00
N TYR A 59 -48.02 15.04 -78.43
CA TYR A 59 -48.09 13.74 -79.10
C TYR A 59 -49.56 13.29 -79.16
N LEU A 60 -50.03 12.82 -80.32
CA LEU A 60 -51.43 12.41 -80.49
C LEU A 60 -51.59 10.90 -80.30
N LEU A 61 -52.36 10.47 -79.31
CA LEU A 61 -52.59 9.07 -79.00
C LEU A 61 -54.03 8.67 -79.31
N THR A 62 -54.21 7.54 -79.97
CA THR A 62 -55.53 6.89 -80.16
C THR A 62 -55.50 5.54 -79.47
N LEU A 63 -56.47 5.24 -78.61
CA LEU A 63 -56.53 3.99 -77.86
C LEU A 63 -57.81 3.23 -78.19
N GLY A 64 -57.70 1.92 -78.36
CA GLY A 64 -58.85 1.08 -78.70
C GLY A 64 -58.80 -0.28 -78.01
N THR A 65 -59.89 -1.02 -78.10
CA THR A 65 -59.91 -2.47 -77.86
C THR A 65 -60.17 -3.19 -79.18
N ALA A 66 -59.48 -4.30 -79.45
CA ALA A 66 -59.63 -5.07 -80.69
C ALA A 66 -59.32 -6.55 -80.45
N ASN A 67 -59.85 -7.45 -81.28
CA ASN A 67 -59.47 -8.86 -81.22
C ASN A 67 -58.11 -9.02 -81.93
N LEU A 68 -57.04 -9.18 -81.17
CA LEU A 68 -55.67 -9.23 -81.68
C LEU A 68 -55.25 -10.66 -82.07
N PRO A 69 -54.37 -10.84 -83.08
CA PRO A 69 -53.97 -12.16 -83.52
C PRO A 69 -52.98 -12.82 -82.55
N GLY A 70 -53.15 -14.12 -82.32
CA GLY A 70 -52.16 -14.96 -81.65
C GLY A 70 -52.21 -14.86 -80.12
N THR A 71 -51.06 -14.62 -79.50
CA THR A 71 -50.90 -14.48 -78.04
C THR A 71 -50.68 -13.02 -77.62
N LEU A 72 -50.88 -12.05 -78.53
CA LEU A 72 -50.77 -10.63 -78.23
C LEU A 72 -51.90 -10.21 -77.30
N ILE A 73 -51.53 -9.57 -76.20
CA ILE A 73 -52.48 -9.00 -75.23
C ILE A 73 -52.72 -7.51 -75.49
N ALA A 74 -51.81 -6.83 -76.16
CA ALA A 74 -51.96 -5.48 -76.68
C ALA A 74 -50.97 -5.26 -77.84
N ASP A 75 -51.14 -4.15 -78.58
CA ASP A 75 -50.13 -3.68 -79.54
C ASP A 75 -50.10 -2.15 -79.67
N GLY A 76 -48.91 -1.57 -79.66
CA GLY A 76 -48.64 -0.14 -79.78
C GLY A 76 -47.75 0.16 -80.97
N VAL A 77 -48.07 1.23 -81.73
CA VAL A 77 -47.26 1.63 -82.88
C VAL A 77 -47.31 3.12 -83.14
N ALA A 78 -46.18 3.70 -83.55
CA ALA A 78 -46.11 5.06 -84.07
C ALA A 78 -46.82 5.15 -85.43
N THR A 79 -47.75 6.08 -85.59
CA THR A 79 -48.55 6.26 -86.83
C THR A 79 -48.21 7.52 -87.61
N ASP A 80 -47.56 8.49 -86.98
CA ASP A 80 -47.04 9.70 -87.63
C ASP A 80 -45.71 10.12 -86.98
N TRP A 81 -44.86 10.81 -87.75
CA TRP A 81 -43.53 11.20 -87.30
C TRP A 81 -43.03 12.46 -88.02
N ARG A 82 -42.18 13.22 -87.33
CA ARG A 82 -41.58 14.46 -87.85
C ARG A 82 -40.08 14.47 -87.61
N GLY A 83 -39.29 14.53 -88.69
CA GLY A 83 -37.83 14.44 -88.58
C GLY A 83 -37.35 13.13 -87.95
N GLY A 84 -38.12 12.06 -88.15
CA GLY A 84 -37.90 10.73 -87.56
C GLY A 84 -38.27 10.59 -86.08
N LYS A 85 -38.81 11.63 -85.43
CA LYS A 85 -39.41 11.53 -84.08
C LYS A 85 -40.91 11.22 -84.19
N PRO A 86 -41.45 10.22 -83.47
CA PRO A 86 -42.89 9.98 -83.41
C PRO A 86 -43.69 11.22 -82.98
N THR A 87 -44.82 11.49 -83.62
CA THR A 87 -45.75 12.59 -83.28
C THR A 87 -47.19 12.12 -83.05
N ALA A 88 -47.53 10.91 -83.50
CA ALA A 88 -48.79 10.27 -83.19
C ALA A 88 -48.62 8.75 -83.14
N GLY A 89 -49.50 8.06 -82.41
CA GLY A 89 -49.51 6.61 -82.32
C GLY A 89 -50.86 6.03 -81.93
N THR A 90 -50.98 4.72 -82.09
CA THR A 90 -52.17 3.95 -81.74
C THR A 90 -51.77 2.81 -80.82
N ILE A 91 -52.57 2.56 -79.77
CA ILE A 91 -52.48 1.33 -78.98
C ILE A 91 -53.83 0.62 -79.04
N ARG A 92 -53.81 -0.71 -79.13
CA ARG A 92 -55.01 -1.54 -79.00
C ARG A 92 -54.79 -2.57 -77.92
N PHE A 93 -55.74 -2.68 -76.99
CA PHE A 93 -55.79 -3.77 -76.02
C PHE A 93 -56.60 -4.94 -76.58
N ASP A 94 -56.13 -6.16 -76.38
CA ASP A 94 -56.87 -7.34 -76.84
C ASP A 94 -58.19 -7.51 -76.07
N ASN A 95 -59.24 -7.88 -76.80
CA ASN A 95 -60.60 -8.06 -76.29
C ASN A 95 -61.11 -9.51 -76.38
N SER A 96 -60.18 -10.47 -76.54
CA SER A 96 -60.51 -11.90 -76.67
C SER A 96 -60.88 -12.61 -75.35
N GLY A 97 -61.32 -11.85 -74.34
CA GLY A 97 -61.74 -12.30 -73.01
C GLY A 97 -61.27 -11.34 -71.91
N THR A 98 -61.67 -11.57 -70.66
CA THR A 98 -61.16 -10.80 -69.51
C THR A 98 -59.73 -11.23 -69.17
N ILE A 99 -58.76 -10.65 -69.88
CA ILE A 99 -57.34 -10.99 -69.74
C ILE A 99 -56.54 -9.94 -68.94
N HIS A 100 -56.98 -8.69 -68.96
CA HIS A 100 -56.36 -7.59 -68.23
C HIS A 100 -56.99 -7.44 -66.83
N TRP A 101 -56.14 -7.32 -65.82
CA TRP A 101 -56.51 -6.93 -64.49
C TRP A 101 -56.55 -5.40 -64.40
N VAL A 102 -57.66 -4.85 -63.92
CA VAL A 102 -57.82 -3.43 -63.66
C VAL A 102 -57.55 -3.20 -62.18
N ASP A 103 -56.45 -2.50 -61.89
CA ASP A 103 -56.05 -2.17 -60.53
C ASP A 103 -57.15 -1.33 -59.83
N PRO A 104 -57.71 -1.82 -58.71
CA PRO A 104 -58.71 -1.07 -57.94
C PRO A 104 -58.15 0.20 -57.27
N SER A 105 -56.84 0.30 -57.08
CA SER A 105 -56.12 1.31 -56.31
C SER A 105 -54.86 1.82 -57.00
N ILE A 106 -54.91 2.14 -58.29
CA ILE A 106 -53.77 2.50 -59.17
C ILE A 106 -52.72 3.54 -58.69
N ASN A 107 -52.99 4.28 -57.61
CA ASN A 107 -52.02 5.19 -56.99
C ASN A 107 -51.37 4.60 -55.72
N ASP A 108 -51.46 3.29 -55.55
CA ASP A 108 -50.96 2.47 -54.45
C ASP A 108 -50.39 1.21 -55.12
N ASP A 109 -49.18 0.81 -54.75
CA ASP A 109 -48.48 -0.35 -55.31
C ASP A 109 -48.40 -1.52 -54.31
N SER A 110 -49.14 -1.44 -53.20
CA SER A 110 -49.01 -2.36 -52.08
C SER A 110 -49.48 -3.80 -52.34
N GLU A 111 -50.15 -4.06 -53.47
CA GLU A 111 -50.42 -5.41 -53.94
C GLU A 111 -49.14 -6.14 -54.39
N PHE A 112 -48.08 -5.40 -54.76
CA PHE A 112 -46.81 -5.90 -55.31
C PHE A 112 -45.73 -6.08 -54.23
N THR A 113 -46.01 -6.99 -53.30
CA THR A 113 -45.20 -7.20 -52.08
C THR A 113 -43.78 -7.72 -52.28
N SER A 114 -43.41 -8.17 -53.49
CA SER A 114 -42.07 -8.71 -53.80
C SER A 114 -41.40 -7.87 -54.88
N LEU A 115 -40.62 -6.87 -54.46
CA LEU A 115 -39.89 -5.99 -55.37
C LEU A 115 -38.68 -6.69 -56.00
N THR A 116 -38.52 -6.54 -57.31
CA THR A 116 -37.34 -7.00 -58.06
C THR A 116 -36.31 -5.89 -58.21
N ASN A 117 -36.78 -4.65 -58.41
CA ASN A 117 -36.00 -3.41 -58.42
C ASN A 117 -36.95 -2.23 -58.18
N ALA A 118 -36.45 -0.98 -58.23
CA ALA A 118 -37.25 0.22 -58.01
C ALA A 118 -38.45 0.41 -58.99
N PHE A 119 -38.46 -0.32 -60.10
CA PHE A 119 -39.44 -0.19 -61.17
C PHE A 119 -40.24 -1.47 -61.41
N MET A 120 -39.99 -2.54 -60.66
CA MET A 120 -40.64 -3.83 -60.89
C MET A 120 -41.01 -4.51 -59.58
N GLY A 121 -42.27 -4.93 -59.47
CA GLY A 121 -42.81 -5.65 -58.33
C GLY A 121 -43.69 -6.82 -58.75
N VAL A 122 -43.70 -7.89 -57.95
CA VAL A 122 -44.52 -9.08 -58.15
C VAL A 122 -45.54 -9.18 -57.02
N ALA A 123 -46.81 -9.34 -57.40
CA ALA A 123 -47.91 -9.55 -56.48
C ALA A 123 -48.09 -11.03 -56.11
N SER A 124 -48.68 -11.28 -54.94
CA SER A 124 -49.13 -12.63 -54.59
C SER A 124 -50.21 -13.10 -55.59
N PRO A 125 -50.19 -14.38 -56.06
CA PRO A 125 -51.20 -14.92 -56.98
C PRO A 125 -52.66 -14.83 -56.47
N ALA A 126 -52.85 -14.55 -55.18
CA ALA A 126 -54.17 -14.34 -54.57
C ALA A 126 -54.73 -12.92 -54.78
N ASN A 127 -53.90 -11.94 -55.16
CA ASN A 127 -54.25 -10.52 -55.16
C ASN A 127 -54.47 -9.94 -56.58
N VAL A 128 -53.82 -10.52 -57.60
CA VAL A 128 -53.88 -10.06 -58.99
C VAL A 128 -54.36 -11.20 -59.89
N ALA A 129 -55.43 -10.97 -60.65
CA ALA A 129 -56.06 -11.96 -61.53
C ALA A 129 -56.06 -11.48 -62.99
N GLY A 130 -54.90 -11.54 -63.64
CA GLY A 130 -54.69 -11.12 -65.04
C GLY A 130 -53.39 -10.35 -65.24
N TRP A 131 -53.20 -9.80 -66.43
CA TRP A 131 -52.07 -8.93 -66.78
C TRP A 131 -52.39 -7.49 -66.35
N ASP A 132 -51.48 -6.81 -65.68
CA ASP A 132 -51.71 -5.46 -65.17
C ASP A 132 -51.93 -4.46 -66.32
N LEU A 133 -53.18 -3.99 -66.49
CA LEU A 133 -53.55 -3.10 -67.59
C LEU A 133 -52.69 -1.83 -67.63
N TYR A 134 -52.29 -1.35 -66.46
CA TYR A 134 -51.45 -0.17 -66.33
C TYR A 134 -50.06 -0.38 -66.93
N THR A 135 -49.39 -1.45 -66.52
CA THR A 135 -48.10 -1.87 -67.07
C THR A 135 -48.20 -2.10 -68.59
N THR A 136 -49.24 -2.80 -69.05
CA THR A 136 -49.46 -3.02 -70.49
C THR A 136 -49.63 -1.68 -71.23
N ALA A 137 -50.38 -0.74 -70.68
CA ALA A 137 -50.54 0.59 -71.29
C ALA A 137 -49.21 1.36 -71.36
N LEU A 138 -48.40 1.34 -70.29
CA LEU A 138 -47.07 1.93 -70.26
C LEU A 138 -46.15 1.35 -71.34
N HIS A 139 -46.14 0.02 -71.45
CA HIS A 139 -45.31 -0.73 -72.39
C HIS A 139 -45.64 -0.42 -73.85
N GLU A 140 -46.92 -0.52 -74.22
CA GLU A 140 -47.34 -0.23 -75.60
C GLU A 140 -47.18 1.24 -75.97
N LEU A 141 -47.31 2.14 -74.98
CA LEU A 141 -47.00 3.54 -75.19
C LEU A 141 -45.51 3.74 -75.45
N GLY A 142 -44.61 2.93 -74.87
CA GLY A 142 -43.20 2.86 -75.23
C GLY A 142 -43.00 2.57 -76.73
N HIS A 143 -43.65 1.54 -77.27
CA HIS A 143 -43.60 1.25 -78.72
C HIS A 143 -44.11 2.41 -79.57
N ALA A 144 -45.24 3.01 -79.17
CA ALA A 144 -45.79 4.18 -79.85
C ALA A 144 -44.81 5.39 -79.81
N LEU A 145 -44.09 5.58 -78.70
CA LEU A 145 -43.15 6.68 -78.50
C LEU A 145 -41.79 6.49 -79.18
N GLY A 146 -41.50 5.29 -79.69
CA GLY A 146 -40.37 5.05 -80.58
C GLY A 146 -39.48 3.85 -80.26
N PHE A 147 -39.88 2.95 -79.36
CA PHE A 147 -39.23 1.64 -79.22
C PHE A 147 -39.59 0.75 -80.42
N ASP A 148 -38.75 0.82 -81.45
CA ASP A 148 -38.87 0.08 -82.72
C ASP A 148 -37.48 -0.38 -83.15
N ASN A 149 -37.39 -1.55 -83.77
CA ASN A 149 -36.13 -2.06 -84.32
C ASN A 149 -36.21 -2.40 -85.81
N THR A 150 -37.18 -1.83 -86.53
CA THR A 150 -37.36 -2.01 -87.97
C THR A 150 -36.21 -1.35 -88.77
N PRO A 151 -35.30 -2.13 -89.39
CA PRO A 151 -34.17 -1.56 -90.13
C PRO A 151 -34.64 -0.75 -91.35
N GLY A 152 -34.11 0.46 -91.52
CA GLY A 152 -34.54 1.38 -92.59
C GLY A 152 -35.96 1.93 -92.41
N GLY A 153 -36.55 1.78 -91.22
CA GLY A 153 -37.83 2.35 -90.85
C GLY A 153 -37.83 3.88 -90.83
N PRO A 154 -39.02 4.51 -90.70
CA PRO A 154 -39.15 5.97 -90.76
C PRO A 154 -38.64 6.71 -89.51
N LEU A 155 -38.39 5.99 -88.42
CA LEU A 155 -37.99 6.55 -87.13
C LEU A 155 -36.46 6.71 -87.02
N LEU A 156 -36.02 7.69 -86.22
CA LEU A 156 -34.59 8.01 -86.03
C LEU A 156 -33.77 6.81 -85.53
N ILE A 157 -34.38 5.93 -84.73
CA ILE A 157 -33.74 4.73 -84.22
C ILE A 157 -33.10 3.87 -85.31
N SER A 158 -33.73 3.80 -86.49
CA SER A 158 -33.24 3.00 -87.62
C SER A 158 -31.83 3.38 -88.09
N ASN A 159 -31.36 4.60 -87.79
CA ASN A 159 -30.01 5.06 -88.10
C ASN A 159 -28.93 4.50 -87.16
N TYR A 160 -29.33 3.99 -85.99
CA TYR A 160 -28.44 3.49 -84.94
C TYR A 160 -28.42 1.97 -84.82
N LEU A 161 -29.32 1.27 -85.54
CA LEU A 161 -29.43 -0.18 -85.49
C LEU A 161 -28.29 -0.87 -86.25
N VAL A 162 -27.61 -1.80 -85.57
CA VAL A 162 -26.56 -2.65 -86.12
C VAL A 162 -26.94 -4.11 -85.90
N GLN A 163 -27.13 -4.85 -87.01
CA GLN A 163 -27.44 -6.28 -86.95
C GLN A 163 -26.21 -7.07 -86.48
N THR A 164 -26.35 -7.85 -85.40
CA THR A 164 -25.22 -8.58 -84.80
C THR A 164 -25.01 -9.96 -85.41
N ASN A 165 -26.06 -10.55 -85.99
CA ASN A 165 -26.13 -11.96 -86.40
C ASN A 165 -25.88 -12.97 -85.26
N ILE A 166 -25.99 -12.53 -84.01
CA ILE A 166 -25.95 -13.39 -82.84
C ILE A 166 -27.39 -13.73 -82.49
N ASP A 167 -27.71 -15.02 -82.43
CA ASP A 167 -29.04 -15.54 -82.05
C ASP A 167 -29.37 -15.11 -80.61
N ASP A 168 -30.64 -14.81 -80.34
CA ASP A 168 -31.09 -14.50 -78.99
C ASP A 168 -31.02 -15.77 -78.12
N PRO A 169 -30.12 -15.85 -77.14
CA PRO A 169 -29.89 -17.08 -76.40
C PRO A 169 -31.02 -17.42 -75.41
N ASN A 170 -31.94 -16.49 -75.15
CA ASN A 170 -32.99 -16.64 -74.14
C ASN A 170 -34.36 -16.96 -74.74
N ASP A 171 -34.47 -17.04 -76.07
CA ASP A 171 -35.68 -17.44 -76.76
C ASP A 171 -35.44 -18.69 -77.63
N THR A 172 -36.50 -19.46 -77.84
CA THR A 172 -36.45 -20.68 -78.67
C THR A 172 -36.95 -20.43 -80.09
N ARG A 173 -37.54 -19.26 -80.36
CA ARG A 173 -37.95 -18.78 -81.67
C ARG A 173 -36.73 -18.20 -82.40
N PRO A 174 -36.58 -18.43 -83.72
CA PRO A 174 -35.43 -17.94 -84.48
C PRO A 174 -35.42 -16.40 -84.55
N GLY A 175 -34.34 -15.76 -84.10
CA GLY A 175 -34.18 -14.31 -84.20
C GLY A 175 -32.86 -13.79 -83.62
N ASN A 176 -32.30 -12.76 -84.24
CA ASN A 176 -31.01 -12.21 -83.84
C ASN A 176 -31.15 -11.00 -82.90
N LEU A 177 -30.13 -10.79 -82.09
CA LEU A 177 -29.93 -9.55 -81.34
C LEU A 177 -29.53 -8.40 -82.28
N VAL A 178 -29.99 -7.19 -81.96
CA VAL A 178 -29.71 -5.94 -82.67
C VAL A 178 -29.06 -4.97 -81.71
N ALA A 179 -27.87 -4.49 -82.03
CA ALA A 179 -27.20 -3.46 -81.26
C ALA A 179 -27.75 -2.08 -81.64
N VAL A 180 -27.89 -1.19 -80.67
CA VAL A 180 -28.18 0.23 -80.88
C VAL A 180 -26.92 1.01 -80.53
N ASN A 181 -26.26 1.58 -81.55
CA ASN A 181 -25.01 2.35 -81.39
C ASN A 181 -25.23 3.81 -81.79
N ILE A 182 -25.34 4.68 -80.79
CA ILE A 182 -25.75 6.08 -80.97
C ILE A 182 -24.53 7.00 -81.06
N GLY A 183 -23.51 6.76 -80.23
CA GLY A 183 -22.32 7.61 -80.12
C GLY A 183 -21.12 7.22 -81.00
N GLY A 184 -21.20 6.11 -81.74
CA GLY A 184 -20.06 5.53 -82.47
C GLY A 184 -18.99 4.90 -81.55
N GLY A 185 -19.31 4.75 -80.26
CA GLY A 185 -18.48 4.16 -79.21
C GLY A 185 -18.91 2.72 -78.85
N PRO A 186 -18.73 2.29 -77.59
CA PRO A 186 -19.32 1.06 -77.09
C PRO A 186 -20.84 1.04 -77.32
N ILE A 187 -21.39 -0.15 -77.58
CA ILE A 187 -22.82 -0.33 -77.83
C ILE A 187 -23.59 0.07 -76.56
N GLU A 188 -24.53 1.01 -76.68
CA GLU A 188 -25.28 1.54 -75.54
C GLU A 188 -26.47 0.64 -75.16
N TYR A 189 -27.16 0.05 -76.15
CA TYR A 189 -28.31 -0.82 -75.91
C TYR A 189 -28.33 -2.04 -76.85
N THR A 190 -28.99 -3.10 -76.42
CA THR A 190 -29.28 -4.27 -77.26
C THR A 190 -30.78 -4.54 -77.29
N MET A 191 -31.31 -4.81 -78.48
CA MET A 191 -32.69 -5.19 -78.75
C MET A 191 -32.75 -6.61 -79.35
N THR A 192 -33.93 -7.21 -79.40
CA THR A 192 -34.14 -8.54 -80.02
C THR A 192 -35.11 -8.47 -81.21
N ASN A 193 -34.81 -9.20 -82.28
CA ASN A 193 -35.74 -9.38 -83.41
C ASN A 193 -36.68 -10.57 -83.23
N VAL A 194 -36.49 -11.38 -82.18
CA VAL A 194 -37.41 -12.49 -81.88
C VAL A 194 -38.80 -11.96 -81.57
N ASP A 195 -38.83 -10.81 -80.90
CA ASP A 195 -40.02 -10.01 -80.64
C ASP A 195 -39.66 -8.53 -80.86
N ALA A 196 -39.91 -8.07 -82.08
CA ALA A 196 -39.42 -6.78 -82.57
C ALA A 196 -39.84 -5.60 -81.66
N GLY A 197 -38.93 -4.64 -81.45
CA GLY A 197 -39.17 -3.45 -80.64
C GLY A 197 -38.78 -3.56 -79.16
N HIS A 198 -38.34 -4.73 -78.69
CA HIS A 198 -37.97 -4.94 -77.29
C HIS A 198 -36.47 -4.84 -77.02
N LEU A 199 -36.12 -4.33 -75.83
CA LEU A 199 -34.78 -4.40 -75.26
C LEU A 199 -34.49 -5.81 -74.74
N TRP A 200 -33.27 -6.28 -74.96
CA TRP A 200 -32.85 -7.64 -74.60
C TRP A 200 -32.55 -7.77 -73.10
N GLU A 201 -33.22 -8.74 -72.47
CA GLU A 201 -33.24 -8.94 -71.02
C GLU A 201 -32.03 -9.70 -70.46
N GLY A 202 -31.25 -10.40 -71.29
CA GLY A 202 -30.13 -11.23 -70.84
C GLY A 202 -30.56 -12.41 -69.95
N PRO A 203 -29.61 -13.11 -69.30
CA PRO A 203 -28.21 -12.72 -69.12
C PRO A 203 -27.33 -12.94 -70.36
N GLY A 204 -26.15 -12.33 -70.35
CA GLY A 204 -25.13 -12.51 -71.38
C GLY A 204 -24.56 -13.93 -71.46
N THR A 205 -24.22 -14.37 -72.67
CA THR A 205 -23.45 -15.58 -72.96
C THR A 205 -22.03 -15.19 -73.36
N ALA A 206 -21.11 -16.17 -73.46
CA ALA A 206 -19.75 -15.90 -73.92
C ALA A 206 -19.70 -15.19 -75.29
N ALA A 207 -20.65 -15.48 -76.19
CA ALA A 207 -20.72 -14.88 -77.52
C ALA A 207 -21.22 -13.42 -77.48
N THR A 208 -22.28 -13.13 -76.72
CA THR A 208 -22.83 -11.77 -76.61
C THR A 208 -21.92 -10.86 -75.79
N ASN A 209 -21.26 -11.37 -74.76
CA ASN A 209 -20.26 -10.65 -73.98
C ASN A 209 -19.02 -10.30 -74.83
N ALA A 210 -18.53 -11.23 -75.68
CA ALA A 210 -17.41 -10.97 -76.57
C ALA A 210 -17.72 -9.91 -77.65
N ALA A 211 -19.00 -9.80 -78.04
CA ALA A 211 -19.48 -8.78 -78.95
C ALA A 211 -19.76 -7.42 -78.27
N GLY A 212 -19.59 -7.33 -76.95
CA GLY A 212 -19.82 -6.11 -76.18
C GLY A 212 -21.29 -5.69 -76.12
N LEU A 213 -22.23 -6.65 -76.23
CA LEU A 213 -23.67 -6.37 -76.18
C LEU A 213 -24.13 -6.20 -74.73
N PRO A 214 -24.61 -5.01 -74.31
CA PRO A 214 -25.24 -4.86 -73.00
C PRO A 214 -26.58 -5.59 -72.96
N TRP A 215 -26.97 -6.06 -71.78
CA TRP A 215 -28.30 -6.61 -71.50
C TRP A 215 -28.97 -5.79 -70.41
N HIS A 216 -30.29 -5.74 -70.43
CA HIS A 216 -31.10 -4.85 -69.60
C HIS A 216 -32.21 -5.67 -68.92
N PRO A 217 -31.92 -6.30 -67.78
CA PRO A 217 -32.90 -7.16 -67.11
C PRO A 217 -33.97 -6.33 -66.39
N SER A 218 -35.18 -6.87 -66.30
CA SER A 218 -36.26 -6.36 -65.43
C SER A 218 -36.62 -4.88 -65.68
N ILE A 219 -36.75 -4.51 -66.95
CA ILE A 219 -37.22 -3.18 -67.40
C ILE A 219 -38.52 -3.28 -68.19
N LEU A 220 -39.20 -2.14 -68.38
CA LEU A 220 -40.50 -2.08 -69.03
C LEU A 220 -40.46 -2.59 -70.47
N MET A 221 -39.39 -2.41 -71.23
CA MET A 221 -39.36 -2.78 -72.66
C MET A 221 -38.74 -4.17 -72.94
N ASN A 222 -38.70 -5.09 -71.97
CA ASN A 222 -38.26 -6.47 -72.20
C ASN A 222 -39.38 -7.38 -72.76
N SER A 223 -39.04 -8.27 -73.70
CA SER A 223 -39.99 -9.17 -74.40
C SER A 223 -40.71 -10.18 -73.49
N GLY A 224 -40.17 -10.49 -72.30
CA GLY A 224 -40.72 -11.52 -71.40
C GLY A 224 -41.06 -11.09 -69.98
N ARG A 225 -41.00 -9.79 -69.64
CA ARG A 225 -41.18 -9.31 -68.25
C ARG A 225 -42.23 -8.22 -68.09
N ALA A 226 -42.33 -7.31 -69.04
CA ALA A 226 -43.31 -6.21 -69.01
C ALA A 226 -44.75 -6.70 -68.93
N ASN A 227 -44.96 -7.91 -69.42
CA ASN A 227 -46.23 -8.55 -69.52
C ASN A 227 -45.98 -9.92 -68.88
N VAL A 228 -46.26 -10.06 -67.59
CA VAL A 228 -46.36 -11.35 -66.89
C VAL A 228 -47.55 -11.23 -65.93
N VAL A 229 -48.35 -12.29 -65.82
CA VAL A 229 -49.49 -12.29 -64.88
C VAL A 229 -48.99 -12.10 -63.45
N GLY A 230 -49.50 -11.06 -62.79
CA GLY A 230 -49.14 -10.74 -61.40
C GLY A 230 -47.89 -9.86 -61.22
N GLU A 231 -47.32 -9.30 -62.29
CA GLU A 231 -46.20 -8.36 -62.21
C GLU A 231 -46.62 -6.95 -62.63
N ARG A 232 -46.03 -5.94 -61.98
CA ARG A 232 -46.09 -4.53 -62.42
C ARG A 232 -44.69 -4.06 -62.78
N ASN A 233 -44.58 -3.44 -63.95
CA ASN A 233 -43.36 -2.80 -64.41
C ASN A 233 -43.64 -1.31 -64.69
N LEU A 234 -42.81 -0.45 -64.15
CA LEU A 234 -42.82 0.99 -64.36
C LEU A 234 -41.79 1.36 -65.41
N ILE A 235 -41.88 2.58 -65.96
CA ILE A 235 -40.87 3.13 -66.86
C ILE A 235 -39.52 3.14 -66.13
N SER A 236 -38.51 2.45 -66.64
CA SER A 236 -37.18 2.42 -66.02
C SER A 236 -36.31 3.58 -66.53
N ASP A 237 -35.23 3.90 -65.80
CA ASP A 237 -34.27 4.89 -66.27
C ASP A 237 -33.64 4.53 -67.61
N ILE A 238 -33.45 3.23 -67.87
CA ILE A 238 -32.92 2.74 -69.14
C ILE A 238 -33.91 3.06 -70.27
N ASP A 239 -35.20 2.88 -70.03
CA ASP A 239 -36.25 3.17 -71.02
C ASP A 239 -36.28 4.68 -71.37
N ALA A 240 -36.24 5.52 -70.34
CA ALA A 240 -36.21 6.97 -70.52
C ALA A 240 -34.93 7.44 -71.22
N GLN A 241 -33.76 6.94 -70.79
CA GLN A 241 -32.47 7.28 -71.38
C GLN A 241 -32.39 6.86 -72.85
N PHE A 242 -32.92 5.68 -73.19
CA PHE A 242 -32.99 5.21 -74.57
C PHE A 242 -33.72 6.21 -75.46
N LEU A 243 -34.93 6.63 -75.09
CA LEU A 243 -35.70 7.61 -75.87
C LEU A 243 -35.01 8.99 -75.89
N GLY A 244 -34.43 9.41 -74.77
CA GLY A 244 -33.65 10.65 -74.67
C GLY A 244 -32.46 10.68 -75.61
N GLN A 245 -31.69 9.59 -75.69
CA GLN A 245 -30.49 9.50 -76.53
C GLN A 245 -30.82 9.30 -78.01
N VAL A 246 -31.77 8.42 -78.34
CA VAL A 246 -32.16 8.10 -79.72
C VAL A 246 -32.88 9.27 -80.38
N TYR A 247 -33.86 9.87 -79.69
CA TYR A 247 -34.73 10.90 -80.25
C TYR A 247 -34.41 12.31 -79.76
N GLY A 248 -33.44 12.49 -78.85
CA GLY A 248 -33.09 13.82 -78.32
C GLY A 248 -34.22 14.44 -77.51
N TYR A 249 -35.01 13.63 -76.80
CA TYR A 249 -36.04 14.10 -75.87
C TYR A 249 -35.40 14.66 -74.60
N THR A 250 -35.99 15.71 -74.03
CA THR A 250 -35.64 16.16 -72.68
C THR A 250 -36.36 15.26 -71.70
N ILE A 251 -35.58 14.49 -70.93
CA ILE A 251 -36.12 13.50 -70.00
C ILE A 251 -35.85 13.88 -68.54
N THR A 252 -36.78 13.49 -67.67
CA THR A 252 -36.58 13.34 -66.23
C THR A 252 -36.39 11.85 -65.97
N LEU A 253 -35.44 11.48 -65.11
CA LEU A 253 -35.18 10.07 -64.82
C LEU A 253 -36.32 9.50 -63.94
N PRO A 254 -36.96 8.39 -64.34
CA PRO A 254 -38.01 7.74 -63.57
C PRO A 254 -37.68 7.46 -62.11
N ARG A 255 -36.41 7.17 -61.74
CA ARG A 255 -36.03 7.00 -60.33
C ARG A 255 -36.35 8.21 -59.44
N THR A 256 -36.57 9.38 -60.05
CA THR A 256 -36.90 10.65 -59.36
C THR A 256 -38.39 10.99 -59.39
N LEU A 257 -39.19 10.17 -60.08
CA LEU A 257 -40.63 10.27 -60.26
C LEU A 257 -41.28 9.02 -59.66
N ASN A 258 -42.37 8.51 -60.25
CA ASN A 258 -43.05 7.31 -59.81
C ASN A 258 -42.12 6.08 -59.78
N ASN A 259 -41.96 5.47 -58.61
CA ASN A 259 -41.22 4.24 -58.39
C ASN A 259 -41.78 3.48 -57.17
N MET A 260 -41.31 2.26 -56.94
CA MET A 260 -41.81 1.36 -55.90
C MET A 260 -41.04 1.40 -54.58
N LEU A 261 -40.12 2.36 -54.39
CA LEU A 261 -39.27 2.42 -53.19
C LEU A 261 -40.00 2.97 -51.96
N VAL A 262 -41.06 3.75 -52.17
CA VAL A 262 -41.93 4.26 -51.10
C VAL A 262 -43.35 3.81 -51.39
N ASP A 263 -43.84 2.86 -50.61
CA ASP A 263 -45.15 2.26 -50.79
C ASP A 263 -46.05 2.60 -49.59
N SER A 264 -47.10 3.37 -49.85
CA SER A 264 -48.13 3.69 -48.86
C SER A 264 -49.38 2.85 -49.14
N ASN A 265 -49.50 1.71 -48.45
CA ASN A 265 -50.71 0.89 -48.52
C ASN A 265 -51.88 1.68 -47.91
N GLN A 266 -52.77 2.21 -48.73
CA GLN A 266 -53.84 3.11 -48.31
C GLN A 266 -54.99 2.37 -47.60
N THR A 267 -55.05 1.04 -47.77
CA THR A 267 -56.07 0.18 -47.13
C THR A 267 -55.66 -0.18 -45.70
N ALA A 268 -54.43 -0.64 -45.52
CA ALA A 268 -53.85 -0.97 -44.22
C ALA A 268 -53.34 0.28 -43.46
N ASN A 269 -53.17 1.39 -44.19
CA ASN A 269 -52.45 2.59 -43.76
C ASN A 269 -51.06 2.23 -43.25
N THR A 270 -50.25 1.52 -44.03
CA THR A 270 -48.87 1.17 -43.66
C THR A 270 -47.91 1.76 -44.67
N LEU A 271 -46.80 2.32 -44.20
CA LEU A 271 -45.75 2.87 -45.04
C LEU A 271 -44.55 1.91 -45.06
N THR A 272 -44.19 1.42 -46.23
CA THR A 272 -42.95 0.65 -46.46
C THR A 272 -41.99 1.50 -47.27
N VAL A 273 -40.76 1.64 -46.78
CA VAL A 273 -39.67 2.35 -47.47
C VAL A 273 -38.54 1.37 -47.72
N THR A 274 -38.06 1.32 -48.95
CA THR A 274 -37.14 0.30 -49.40
C THR A 274 -35.91 0.96 -50.02
N GLY A 275 -34.72 0.48 -49.65
CA GLY A 275 -33.46 0.76 -50.33
C GLY A 275 -33.45 0.24 -51.76
N GLN A 276 -32.38 0.52 -52.49
CA GLN A 276 -32.24 0.07 -53.86
C GLN A 276 -31.93 -1.44 -53.91
N ILE A 277 -32.81 -2.19 -54.58
CA ILE A 277 -32.64 -3.63 -54.76
C ILE A 277 -31.73 -3.89 -55.95
N TYR A 278 -30.43 -4.06 -55.69
CA TYR A 278 -29.43 -4.47 -56.67
C TYR A 278 -28.72 -5.76 -56.26
N ALA A 279 -28.15 -6.47 -57.24
CA ALA A 279 -27.40 -7.70 -57.01
C ALA A 279 -25.99 -7.50 -56.40
N SER A 280 -25.57 -6.25 -56.18
CA SER A 280 -24.28 -5.87 -55.62
C SER A 280 -24.47 -4.79 -54.56
N ASP A 281 -23.82 -4.97 -53.41
CA ASP A 281 -23.82 -4.12 -52.21
C ASP A 281 -23.86 -2.61 -52.54
N GLN A 282 -25.04 -1.99 -52.47
CA GLN A 282 -25.21 -0.56 -52.65
C GLN A 282 -25.54 0.07 -51.31
N ASN A 283 -24.86 1.17 -51.00
CA ASN A 283 -25.07 1.87 -49.74
C ASN A 283 -26.19 2.90 -49.93
N ASP A 284 -27.34 2.64 -49.35
CA ASP A 284 -28.52 3.49 -49.43
C ASP A 284 -28.58 4.51 -48.30
N PHE A 285 -29.08 5.70 -48.62
CA PHE A 285 -29.45 6.71 -47.63
C PHE A 285 -30.98 6.80 -47.58
N ILE A 286 -31.57 6.49 -46.43
CA ILE A 286 -33.01 6.56 -46.21
C ILE A 286 -33.28 7.55 -45.07
N GLU A 287 -34.05 8.60 -45.31
CA GLU A 287 -34.43 9.58 -44.29
C GLU A 287 -35.96 9.71 -44.19
N ILE A 288 -36.48 9.65 -42.97
CA ILE A 288 -37.89 9.93 -42.66
C ILE A 288 -37.96 11.11 -41.70
N LYS A 289 -38.65 12.18 -42.13
CA LYS A 289 -38.86 13.39 -41.33
C LYS A 289 -40.23 14.01 -41.55
N ARG A 290 -40.58 15.00 -40.73
CA ARG A 290 -41.83 15.75 -40.89
C ARG A 290 -41.76 16.75 -42.04
N SER A 291 -42.77 16.75 -42.91
CA SER A 291 -43.08 17.86 -43.81
C SER A 291 -44.19 18.73 -43.23
N THR A 292 -44.06 20.05 -43.41
CA THR A 292 -45.09 21.03 -42.98
C THR A 292 -45.97 21.51 -44.12
N VAL A 293 -45.51 21.42 -45.37
CA VAL A 293 -46.25 21.87 -46.56
C VAL A 293 -45.89 21.00 -47.77
N PRO A 294 -46.80 20.14 -48.26
CA PRO A 294 -47.98 19.62 -47.56
C PRO A 294 -47.62 18.86 -46.29
N THR A 295 -48.55 18.76 -45.34
CA THR A 295 -48.33 18.08 -44.05
C THR A 295 -48.29 16.56 -44.22
N GLY A 296 -47.20 15.92 -43.79
CA GLY A 296 -47.01 14.47 -43.88
C GLY A 296 -45.60 14.05 -43.44
N LEU A 297 -45.25 12.79 -43.69
CA LEU A 297 -43.90 12.26 -43.59
C LEU A 297 -43.19 12.47 -44.93
N LEU A 298 -42.12 13.27 -44.93
CA LEU A 298 -41.19 13.36 -46.05
C LEU A 298 -40.23 12.18 -45.96
N VAL A 299 -40.34 11.28 -46.91
CA VAL A 299 -39.45 10.14 -47.11
C VAL A 299 -38.45 10.51 -48.21
N THR A 300 -37.17 10.25 -47.98
CA THR A 300 -36.09 10.48 -48.94
C THR A 300 -35.26 9.23 -49.10
N VAL A 301 -34.98 8.84 -50.35
CA VAL A 301 -34.12 7.70 -50.69
C VAL A 301 -32.99 8.18 -51.62
N GLY A 302 -31.77 7.79 -51.30
CA GLY A 302 -30.53 8.26 -51.91
C GLY A 302 -29.41 7.24 -51.77
N THR A 303 -28.18 7.67 -52.10
CA THR A 303 -26.96 6.88 -51.84
C THR A 303 -26.14 7.53 -50.73
N VAL A 304 -25.48 6.72 -49.89
CA VAL A 304 -24.62 7.24 -48.81
C VAL A 304 -23.48 8.08 -49.40
N GLY A 305 -23.38 9.34 -48.96
CA GLY A 305 -22.37 10.29 -49.46
C GLY A 305 -22.60 10.77 -50.90
N GLY A 306 -23.70 10.36 -51.54
CA GLY A 306 -24.04 10.67 -52.92
C GLY A 306 -25.31 11.52 -53.06
N SER A 307 -25.96 11.40 -54.21
CA SER A 307 -27.15 12.19 -54.55
C SER A 307 -28.42 11.53 -54.01
N VAL A 308 -29.29 12.33 -53.40
CA VAL A 308 -30.71 11.99 -53.26
C VAL A 308 -31.30 11.85 -54.65
N PHE A 309 -31.95 10.73 -54.92
CA PHE A 309 -32.61 10.51 -56.19
C PHE A 309 -34.12 10.37 -56.05
N TYR A 310 -34.69 10.10 -54.87
CA TYR A 310 -36.14 10.06 -54.68
C TYR A 310 -36.59 10.75 -53.39
N SER A 311 -37.74 11.41 -53.45
CA SER A 311 -38.39 11.96 -52.26
C SER A 311 -39.89 12.12 -52.44
N GLU A 312 -40.67 11.74 -51.44
CA GLU A 312 -42.12 11.82 -51.45
C GLU A 312 -42.69 12.24 -50.09
N ILE A 313 -43.83 12.93 -50.08
CA ILE A 313 -44.56 13.27 -48.86
C ILE A 313 -45.78 12.36 -48.72
N VAL A 314 -45.75 11.49 -47.72
CA VAL A 314 -46.87 10.59 -47.36
C VAL A 314 -47.73 11.23 -46.27
N PRO A 315 -49.02 11.52 -46.50
CA PRO A 315 -49.92 12.08 -45.49
C PRO A 315 -50.00 11.24 -44.21
N PHE A 316 -49.98 11.88 -43.04
CA PHE A 316 -50.09 11.17 -41.75
C PHE A 316 -51.35 10.31 -41.61
N SER A 317 -52.43 10.69 -42.29
CA SER A 317 -53.69 9.95 -42.30
C SER A 317 -53.58 8.59 -42.99
N GLN A 318 -52.57 8.38 -43.84
CA GLN A 318 -52.31 7.15 -44.58
C GLN A 318 -51.24 6.28 -43.91
N THR A 319 -50.79 6.63 -42.71
CA THR A 319 -49.72 5.91 -42.01
C THR A 319 -50.10 5.61 -40.57
N ASN A 320 -50.23 4.34 -40.24
CA ASN A 320 -50.41 3.75 -38.92
C ASN A 320 -49.12 3.11 -38.41
N SER A 321 -48.29 2.58 -39.30
CA SER A 321 -46.95 2.07 -38.99
C SER A 321 -46.00 2.33 -40.16
N ILE A 322 -44.70 2.34 -39.86
CA ILE A 322 -43.62 2.58 -40.80
C ILE A 322 -42.66 1.38 -40.76
N THR A 323 -42.28 0.85 -41.91
CA THR A 323 -41.25 -0.19 -42.05
C THR A 323 -40.19 0.30 -43.04
N VAL A 324 -38.92 0.27 -42.67
CA VAL A 324 -37.79 0.57 -43.54
C VAL A 324 -36.98 -0.70 -43.78
N GLN A 325 -36.59 -0.94 -45.03
CA GLN A 325 -35.76 -2.07 -45.47
C GLN A 325 -34.52 -1.55 -46.19
N GLY A 326 -33.32 -1.68 -45.61
CA GLY A 326 -32.06 -1.34 -46.28
C GLY A 326 -31.63 -2.39 -47.32
N PHE A 327 -31.70 -3.68 -46.94
CA PHE A 327 -31.23 -4.84 -47.70
C PHE A 327 -29.71 -5.05 -47.63
N ASN A 328 -28.99 -5.12 -48.76
CA ASN A 328 -27.55 -5.41 -48.76
C ASN A 328 -26.79 -4.11 -49.06
N GLY A 329 -25.75 -3.82 -48.29
CA GLY A 329 -24.97 -2.60 -48.41
C GLY A 329 -24.67 -2.02 -47.03
N ASN A 330 -23.82 -1.00 -46.97
CA ASN A 330 -23.59 -0.26 -45.72
C ASN A 330 -24.52 0.96 -45.72
N ASP A 331 -25.74 0.78 -45.25
CA ASP A 331 -26.82 1.75 -45.36
C ASP A 331 -26.78 2.80 -44.23
N LEU A 332 -27.36 3.97 -44.50
CA LEU A 332 -27.63 5.00 -43.51
C LEU A 332 -29.14 5.25 -43.42
N ILE A 333 -29.75 4.75 -42.35
CA ILE A 333 -31.18 4.92 -42.06
C ILE A 333 -31.35 5.98 -40.98
N ARG A 334 -31.96 7.12 -41.35
CA ARG A 334 -32.18 8.28 -40.48
C ARG A 334 -33.65 8.49 -40.16
N LEU A 335 -33.95 8.59 -38.87
CA LEU A 335 -35.28 8.93 -38.38
C LEU A 335 -35.26 10.25 -37.61
N GLU A 336 -35.90 11.28 -38.16
CA GLU A 336 -36.05 12.60 -37.51
C GLU A 336 -37.43 12.79 -36.87
N ASP A 337 -38.47 12.14 -37.41
CA ASP A 337 -39.85 12.20 -36.91
C ASP A 337 -40.63 11.01 -37.46
N ASN A 338 -41.41 10.34 -36.62
CA ASN A 338 -42.28 9.22 -37.03
C ASN A 338 -43.78 9.50 -36.84
N ALA A 339 -44.15 10.76 -36.56
CA ALA A 339 -45.52 11.21 -36.31
C ALA A 339 -46.27 10.39 -35.25
N GLY A 340 -45.55 9.82 -34.29
CA GLY A 340 -46.12 8.96 -33.25
C GLY A 340 -46.48 7.55 -33.71
N LYS A 341 -46.03 7.12 -34.88
CA LYS A 341 -46.33 5.81 -35.47
C LYS A 341 -45.28 4.77 -35.08
N PRO A 342 -45.67 3.53 -34.72
CA PRO A 342 -44.73 2.42 -34.59
C PRO A 342 -43.87 2.29 -35.84
N THR A 343 -42.56 2.18 -35.64
CA THR A 343 -41.56 2.17 -36.71
C THR A 343 -40.68 0.93 -36.59
N THR A 344 -40.40 0.24 -37.69
CA THR A 344 -39.40 -0.83 -37.76
C THR A 344 -38.33 -0.42 -38.75
N LEU A 345 -37.07 -0.41 -38.34
CA LEU A 345 -35.91 -0.09 -39.16
C LEU A 345 -35.08 -1.35 -39.30
N ASN A 346 -34.96 -1.88 -40.52
CA ASN A 346 -34.12 -3.03 -40.84
C ASN A 346 -32.94 -2.55 -41.68
N GLY A 347 -31.72 -2.74 -41.19
CA GLY A 347 -30.49 -2.52 -41.95
C GLY A 347 -30.39 -3.58 -43.05
N GLY A 348 -30.06 -4.80 -42.66
CA GLY A 348 -30.06 -5.98 -43.52
C GLY A 348 -28.71 -6.69 -43.48
N GLY A 349 -27.91 -6.64 -44.53
CA GLY A 349 -26.56 -7.17 -44.54
C GLY A 349 -25.56 -6.11 -44.97
N GLY A 350 -24.44 -6.01 -44.27
CA GLY A 350 -23.46 -4.93 -44.42
C GLY A 350 -23.33 -4.13 -43.14
N ASP A 351 -22.38 -3.19 -43.08
CA ASP A 351 -22.13 -2.40 -41.88
C ASP A 351 -23.06 -1.18 -41.82
N ASP A 352 -24.27 -1.35 -41.28
CA ASP A 352 -25.30 -0.32 -41.31
C ASP A 352 -25.17 0.73 -40.21
N VAL A 353 -25.67 1.93 -40.50
CA VAL A 353 -25.79 3.04 -39.56
C VAL A 353 -27.24 3.46 -39.45
N ILE A 354 -27.80 3.33 -38.24
CA ILE A 354 -29.11 3.85 -37.92
C ILE A 354 -28.93 5.08 -37.02
N ASP A 355 -29.53 6.22 -37.38
CA ASP A 355 -29.50 7.40 -36.53
C ASP A 355 -30.88 8.00 -36.20
N PHE A 356 -30.99 8.50 -34.98
CA PHE A 356 -32.18 9.13 -34.42
C PHE A 356 -31.91 10.59 -34.15
N SER A 357 -32.70 11.44 -34.80
CA SER A 357 -32.65 12.90 -34.68
C SER A 357 -31.27 13.52 -34.89
N PHE A 358 -30.53 13.05 -35.87
CA PHE A 358 -29.20 13.57 -36.21
C PHE A 358 -29.24 15.05 -36.62
N ALA A 359 -30.23 15.48 -37.40
CA ALA A 359 -30.34 16.85 -37.89
C ALA A 359 -31.03 17.76 -36.87
N LEU A 360 -32.13 17.32 -36.27
CA LEU A 360 -32.94 18.14 -35.37
C LEU A 360 -32.48 18.09 -33.90
N ARG A 361 -31.73 17.06 -33.51
CA ARG A 361 -31.24 16.83 -32.14
C ARG A 361 -32.35 16.92 -31.09
N ASN A 362 -33.53 16.41 -31.40
CA ASN A 362 -34.72 16.46 -30.56
C ASN A 362 -35.54 15.18 -30.73
N LEU A 363 -35.31 14.21 -29.84
CA LEU A 363 -36.04 12.94 -29.84
C LEU A 363 -37.53 13.08 -29.51
N GLY A 364 -37.97 14.24 -29.02
CA GLY A 364 -39.38 14.53 -28.77
C GLY A 364 -40.25 14.51 -30.01
N ASN A 365 -39.65 14.53 -31.21
CA ASN A 365 -40.37 14.38 -32.48
C ASN A 365 -40.65 12.91 -32.84
N ILE A 366 -39.99 11.95 -32.17
CA ILE A 366 -40.08 10.52 -32.47
C ILE A 366 -40.87 9.83 -31.36
N THR A 367 -42.17 10.15 -31.23
CA THR A 367 -42.98 9.68 -30.09
C THR A 367 -43.49 8.25 -30.26
N GLY A 368 -43.42 7.67 -31.45
CA GLY A 368 -43.77 6.27 -31.71
C GLY A 368 -42.61 5.33 -31.36
N ASN A 369 -42.91 4.16 -30.80
CA ASN A 369 -41.90 3.14 -30.53
C ASN A 369 -41.20 2.69 -31.82
N THR A 370 -39.87 2.56 -31.76
CA THR A 370 -39.07 2.03 -32.88
C THR A 370 -38.48 0.66 -32.54
N VAL A 371 -38.42 -0.25 -33.52
CA VAL A 371 -37.64 -1.49 -33.44
C VAL A 371 -36.51 -1.36 -34.46
N VAL A 372 -35.27 -1.62 -34.02
CA VAL A 372 -34.09 -1.61 -34.88
C VAL A 372 -33.56 -3.03 -34.98
N ASN A 373 -33.41 -3.52 -36.20
CA ASN A 373 -32.75 -4.77 -36.54
C ASN A 373 -31.57 -4.40 -37.44
N GLY A 374 -30.32 -4.52 -36.97
CA GLY A 374 -29.15 -4.21 -37.78
C GLY A 374 -28.96 -5.27 -38.85
N GLY A 375 -28.81 -6.52 -38.41
CA GLY A 375 -28.85 -7.68 -39.28
C GLY A 375 -27.55 -8.48 -39.23
N SER A 376 -26.88 -8.68 -40.37
CA SER A 376 -25.55 -9.29 -40.39
C SER A 376 -24.48 -8.23 -40.59
N ASP A 377 -23.28 -8.51 -40.06
CA ASP A 377 -22.10 -7.65 -40.10
C ASP A 377 -22.09 -6.63 -38.95
N ASN A 378 -21.47 -5.44 -39.06
CA ASN A 378 -21.26 -4.55 -37.93
C ASN A 378 -22.12 -3.29 -37.99
N ASP A 379 -23.22 -3.32 -37.25
CA ASP A 379 -24.28 -2.32 -37.25
C ASP A 379 -24.21 -1.38 -36.05
N ARG A 380 -24.52 -0.10 -36.30
CA ARG A 380 -24.32 0.96 -35.32
C ARG A 380 -25.51 1.88 -35.23
N VAL A 381 -25.95 2.13 -33.99
CA VAL A 381 -27.05 3.05 -33.72
C VAL A 381 -26.54 4.32 -33.05
N PHE A 382 -26.92 5.48 -33.58
CA PHE A 382 -26.61 6.79 -33.00
C PHE A 382 -27.88 7.53 -32.61
N VAL A 383 -27.91 8.08 -31.41
CA VAL A 383 -29.07 8.76 -30.83
C VAL A 383 -28.63 10.15 -30.39
N TYR A 384 -29.37 11.18 -30.80
CA TYR A 384 -29.00 12.57 -30.51
C TYR A 384 -30.15 13.37 -29.94
N ASP A 385 -29.93 14.00 -28.79
CA ASP A 385 -30.94 14.80 -28.10
C ASP A 385 -30.30 16.02 -27.43
N ASN A 386 -30.04 17.07 -28.21
CA ASN A 386 -29.29 18.25 -27.75
C ASN A 386 -30.17 19.32 -27.08
N GLY A 387 -31.27 18.90 -26.46
CA GLY A 387 -32.30 19.76 -25.89
C GLY A 387 -32.06 20.17 -24.43
N ALA A 388 -33.17 20.31 -23.68
CA ALA A 388 -33.16 20.56 -22.24
C ALA A 388 -32.71 19.32 -21.44
N ALA A 389 -32.55 19.46 -20.12
CA ALA A 389 -32.27 18.34 -19.22
C ALA A 389 -33.30 17.20 -19.34
N ASN A 390 -32.80 15.98 -19.50
CA ASN A 390 -33.56 14.75 -19.70
C ASN A 390 -33.11 13.64 -18.75
N THR A 391 -33.95 12.60 -18.64
CA THR A 391 -33.58 11.36 -17.95
C THR A 391 -33.75 10.17 -18.88
N PHE A 392 -32.64 9.53 -19.21
CA PHE A 392 -32.57 8.34 -20.05
C PHE A 392 -32.57 7.07 -19.20
N THR A 393 -33.13 6.00 -19.75
CA THR A 393 -33.02 4.64 -19.22
C THR A 393 -32.55 3.73 -20.35
N VAL A 394 -31.51 2.97 -20.08
CA VAL A 394 -30.91 2.03 -21.02
C VAL A 394 -30.90 0.64 -20.40
N THR A 395 -31.36 -0.34 -21.16
CA THR A 395 -31.41 -1.75 -20.81
C THR A 395 -30.85 -2.57 -21.96
N SER A 396 -30.55 -3.84 -21.73
CA SER A 396 -30.03 -4.81 -22.70
C SER A 396 -30.92 -5.10 -23.91
N SER A 397 -32.04 -4.40 -24.07
CA SER A 397 -32.93 -4.55 -25.22
C SER A 397 -33.53 -3.23 -25.69
N ARG A 398 -33.22 -2.10 -25.03
CA ARG A 398 -33.94 -0.84 -25.27
C ARG A 398 -33.28 0.41 -24.68
N PHE A 399 -33.35 1.51 -25.43
CA PHE A 399 -33.07 2.89 -24.99
C PHE A 399 -34.36 3.71 -24.90
N ASP A 400 -34.46 4.53 -23.85
CA ASP A 400 -35.68 5.24 -23.49
C ASP A 400 -35.45 6.59 -22.82
N ARG A 401 -36.42 7.50 -22.99
CA ARG A 401 -36.66 8.63 -22.09
C ARG A 401 -38.12 9.12 -22.16
N PRO A 402 -38.63 9.84 -21.15
CA PRO A 402 -39.94 10.48 -21.23
C PRO A 402 -40.08 11.38 -22.47
N GLY A 403 -41.18 11.24 -23.21
CA GLY A 403 -41.47 12.03 -24.42
C GLY A 403 -40.82 11.52 -25.72
N TRP A 404 -39.97 10.49 -25.65
CA TRP A 404 -39.48 9.73 -26.80
C TRP A 404 -40.14 8.34 -26.80
N GLY A 405 -40.50 7.82 -27.97
CA GLY A 405 -41.04 6.47 -28.09
C GLY A 405 -40.02 5.38 -27.75
N GLY A 406 -38.73 5.72 -27.72
CA GLY A 406 -37.60 4.81 -27.52
C GLY A 406 -37.36 3.92 -28.74
N TYR A 407 -36.28 3.14 -28.68
CA TYR A 407 -36.08 2.02 -29.60
C TYR A 407 -35.72 0.73 -28.87
N GLY A 408 -36.24 -0.39 -29.37
CA GLY A 408 -35.80 -1.73 -29.02
C GLY A 408 -34.80 -2.26 -30.03
N TYR A 409 -33.90 -3.14 -29.57
CA TYR A 409 -32.83 -3.73 -30.38
C TYR A 409 -32.51 -5.17 -29.91
N ALA A 410 -31.79 -5.92 -30.72
CA ALA A 410 -31.30 -7.25 -30.39
C ALA A 410 -29.79 -7.38 -30.67
N ILE A 411 -29.29 -8.62 -30.66
CA ILE A 411 -27.85 -8.92 -30.77
C ILE A 411 -27.26 -8.61 -32.15
N ASP A 412 -28.13 -8.39 -33.12
CA ASP A 412 -27.86 -7.94 -34.48
C ASP A 412 -27.59 -6.42 -34.53
N THR A 413 -27.09 -5.84 -33.43
CA THR A 413 -26.58 -4.47 -33.37
C THR A 413 -25.36 -4.45 -32.44
N GLU A 414 -24.21 -4.02 -32.96
CA GLU A 414 -22.90 -4.18 -32.32
C GLU A 414 -22.51 -2.96 -31.48
N SER A 415 -23.03 -1.78 -31.79
CA SER A 415 -22.81 -0.61 -30.94
C SER A 415 -23.94 0.42 -30.93
N HIS A 416 -24.10 1.07 -29.77
CA HIS A 416 -25.04 2.16 -29.56
C HIS A 416 -24.33 3.38 -28.98
N THR A 417 -24.59 4.55 -29.55
CA THR A 417 -24.10 5.83 -29.06
C THR A 417 -25.29 6.71 -28.70
N LEU A 418 -25.39 7.11 -27.43
CA LEU A 418 -26.31 8.15 -26.98
C LEU A 418 -25.52 9.44 -26.81
N THR A 419 -25.89 10.51 -27.51
CA THR A 419 -25.36 11.86 -27.31
C THR A 419 -26.43 12.74 -26.69
N THR A 420 -26.22 13.11 -25.43
CA THR A 420 -27.09 14.02 -24.67
C THR A 420 -26.80 15.49 -24.99
N GLY A 421 -27.50 16.42 -24.33
CA GLY A 421 -27.50 17.84 -24.69
C GLY A 421 -26.46 18.68 -23.98
N THR A 422 -26.83 19.93 -23.67
CA THR A 422 -26.01 20.87 -22.89
C THR A 422 -26.60 21.14 -21.49
N GLY A 423 -27.78 20.58 -21.23
CA GLY A 423 -28.43 20.63 -19.91
C GLY A 423 -27.92 19.51 -19.01
N PRO A 424 -28.19 19.56 -17.69
CA PRO A 424 -27.81 18.49 -16.78
C PRO A 424 -28.69 17.24 -17.01
N ASP A 425 -28.15 16.26 -17.72
CA ASP A 425 -28.82 15.02 -18.10
C ASP A 425 -28.53 13.88 -17.10
N LEU A 426 -29.50 12.98 -16.92
CA LEU A 426 -29.36 11.77 -16.10
C LEU A 426 -29.51 10.52 -16.97
N VAL A 427 -28.47 9.70 -17.05
CA VAL A 427 -28.51 8.41 -17.78
C VAL A 427 -28.52 7.25 -16.79
N ASN A 428 -29.60 6.47 -16.76
CA ASN A 428 -29.70 5.25 -15.96
C ASN A 428 -29.44 4.01 -16.84
N LEU A 429 -28.21 3.50 -16.80
CA LEU A 429 -27.77 2.30 -17.51
C LEU A 429 -27.99 1.06 -16.63
N ARG A 430 -29.11 0.37 -16.82
CA ARG A 430 -29.57 -0.73 -15.95
C ARG A 430 -29.09 -2.11 -16.40
N SER A 431 -28.87 -2.31 -17.70
CA SER A 431 -28.25 -3.51 -18.26
C SER A 431 -27.73 -3.22 -19.67
N THR A 432 -26.76 -4.02 -20.14
CA THR A 432 -26.27 -3.99 -21.53
C THR A 432 -26.28 -5.40 -22.12
N LEU A 433 -26.50 -5.49 -23.43
CA LEU A 433 -26.51 -6.76 -24.14
C LEU A 433 -25.06 -7.21 -24.38
N GLY A 434 -24.77 -8.50 -24.18
CA GLY A 434 -23.43 -9.04 -24.42
C GLY A 434 -23.06 -8.97 -25.90
N GLY A 435 -21.86 -8.47 -26.21
CA GLY A 435 -21.39 -8.25 -27.57
C GLY A 435 -21.72 -6.86 -28.14
N THR A 436 -22.57 -6.08 -27.46
CA THR A 436 -22.99 -4.75 -27.91
C THR A 436 -22.39 -3.64 -27.06
N GLY A 437 -21.52 -2.80 -27.64
CA GLY A 437 -20.90 -1.67 -26.94
C GLY A 437 -21.87 -0.48 -26.75
N VAL A 438 -21.80 0.19 -25.61
CA VAL A 438 -22.61 1.39 -25.33
C VAL A 438 -21.69 2.59 -25.04
N LEU A 439 -21.72 3.59 -25.91
CA LEU A 439 -21.10 4.88 -25.70
C LEU A 439 -22.14 5.89 -25.22
N ILE A 440 -21.95 6.40 -24.01
CA ILE A 440 -22.67 7.56 -23.49
C ILE A 440 -21.77 8.78 -23.72
N ASN A 441 -22.23 9.67 -24.59
CA ASN A 441 -21.57 10.92 -24.93
C ASN A 441 -22.49 12.10 -24.57
N SER A 442 -21.92 13.29 -24.46
CA SER A 442 -22.67 14.51 -24.18
C SER A 442 -22.09 15.68 -24.96
N ALA A 443 -22.93 16.65 -25.32
CA ALA A 443 -22.48 17.91 -25.93
C ALA A 443 -22.08 18.95 -24.87
N GLY A 444 -21.96 18.54 -23.60
CA GLY A 444 -21.63 19.34 -22.43
C GLY A 444 -22.74 19.30 -21.36
N GLY A 445 -22.52 19.92 -20.20
CA GLY A 445 -23.50 19.89 -19.10
C GLY A 445 -22.99 19.13 -17.88
N LEU A 446 -23.61 19.38 -16.72
CA LEU A 446 -23.29 18.66 -15.49
C LEU A 446 -24.14 17.40 -15.39
N ASP A 447 -23.69 16.37 -16.10
CA ASP A 447 -24.44 15.13 -16.29
C ASP A 447 -24.18 14.13 -15.17
N SER A 448 -25.09 13.17 -15.01
CA SER A 448 -24.93 12.04 -14.10
C SER A 448 -25.23 10.72 -14.82
N VAL A 449 -24.35 9.74 -14.65
CA VAL A 449 -24.53 8.39 -15.21
C VAL A 449 -24.61 7.39 -14.07
N ASN A 450 -25.73 6.69 -13.97
CA ASN A 450 -25.95 5.62 -13.00
C ASN A 450 -25.86 4.27 -13.71
N ILE A 451 -24.89 3.43 -13.33
CA ILE A 451 -24.67 2.10 -13.87
C ILE A 451 -25.06 1.06 -12.82
N GLY A 452 -25.91 0.11 -13.22
CA GLY A 452 -26.38 -0.98 -12.36
C GLY A 452 -27.88 -0.95 -12.14
N ASN A 453 -28.43 -2.11 -11.75
CA ASN A 453 -29.85 -2.26 -11.43
C ASN A 453 -30.09 -2.79 -10.03
N SER A 454 -31.33 -2.67 -9.56
CA SER A 454 -31.76 -3.03 -8.21
C SER A 454 -31.76 -4.54 -7.91
N THR A 455 -31.47 -5.41 -8.88
CA THR A 455 -31.55 -6.87 -8.71
C THR A 455 -30.17 -7.52 -8.66
N ASN A 456 -29.27 -7.13 -9.54
CA ASN A 456 -27.95 -7.74 -9.69
C ASN A 456 -26.81 -6.71 -9.70
N GLY A 457 -27.08 -5.44 -9.39
CA GLY A 457 -26.08 -4.38 -9.46
C GLY A 457 -25.53 -4.23 -10.88
N VAL A 458 -24.21 -4.12 -11.01
CA VAL A 458 -23.53 -4.01 -12.31
C VAL A 458 -23.35 -5.35 -13.03
N ARG A 459 -23.75 -6.48 -12.44
CA ARG A 459 -23.65 -7.77 -13.14
C ARG A 459 -24.50 -7.87 -14.40
N ALA A 460 -25.47 -6.98 -14.57
CA ALA A 460 -26.29 -6.92 -15.76
C ALA A 460 -25.62 -6.14 -16.92
N ILE A 461 -24.41 -5.63 -16.71
CA ILE A 461 -23.60 -4.96 -17.74
C ILE A 461 -22.74 -6.02 -18.43
N SER A 462 -23.20 -6.49 -19.59
CA SER A 462 -22.55 -7.58 -20.36
C SER A 462 -21.87 -7.11 -21.65
N GLY A 463 -22.18 -5.92 -22.14
CA GLY A 463 -21.45 -5.21 -23.18
C GLY A 463 -20.70 -4.01 -22.61
N ASP A 464 -19.53 -3.71 -23.18
CA ASP A 464 -18.64 -2.66 -22.71
C ASP A 464 -19.33 -1.29 -22.72
N VAL A 465 -19.03 -0.48 -21.71
CA VAL A 465 -19.63 0.86 -21.54
C VAL A 465 -18.53 1.90 -21.57
N GLN A 466 -18.72 2.97 -22.32
CA GLN A 466 -17.79 4.08 -22.41
C GLN A 466 -18.53 5.41 -22.14
N ILE A 467 -17.96 6.29 -21.31
CA ILE A 467 -18.58 7.56 -20.90
C ILE A 467 -17.70 8.75 -21.28
N HIS A 468 -18.28 9.74 -21.94
CA HIS A 468 -17.67 10.98 -22.44
C HIS A 468 -18.60 12.18 -22.17
N ASN A 469 -18.01 13.36 -21.99
CA ASN A 469 -18.74 14.61 -21.78
C ASN A 469 -17.86 15.84 -22.10
N ASP A 470 -17.31 15.92 -23.30
CA ASP A 470 -16.55 17.10 -23.75
C ASP A 470 -17.52 18.25 -24.12
N PRO A 471 -17.38 19.49 -23.59
CA PRO A 471 -16.27 20.02 -22.77
C PRO A 471 -16.57 20.15 -21.26
N ALA A 472 -17.53 19.41 -20.73
CA ALA A 472 -17.93 19.45 -19.32
C ALA A 472 -17.47 18.20 -18.56
N THR A 473 -18.15 17.86 -17.46
CA THR A 473 -17.78 16.71 -16.62
C THR A 473 -19.01 15.99 -16.10
N THR A 474 -18.91 14.67 -15.99
CA THR A 474 -19.97 13.78 -15.50
C THR A 474 -19.70 13.30 -14.07
N LEU A 475 -20.76 13.15 -13.27
CA LEU A 475 -20.76 12.37 -12.04
C LEU A 475 -21.11 10.91 -12.37
N LEU A 476 -20.18 9.99 -12.16
CA LEU A 476 -20.34 8.58 -12.49
C LEU A 476 -20.66 7.78 -11.22
N TYR A 477 -21.80 7.10 -11.20
CA TYR A 477 -22.23 6.20 -10.13
C TYR A 477 -22.25 4.77 -10.64
N ILE A 478 -21.45 3.89 -10.05
CA ILE A 478 -21.35 2.47 -10.40
C ILE A 478 -21.85 1.65 -9.21
N ASP A 479 -23.07 1.12 -9.34
CA ASP A 479 -23.79 0.48 -8.24
C ASP A 479 -23.82 -1.06 -8.35
N ASN A 480 -22.96 -1.74 -7.59
CA ASN A 480 -23.01 -3.19 -7.39
C ASN A 480 -23.64 -3.59 -6.05
N GLY A 481 -24.24 -2.65 -5.32
CA GLY A 481 -24.80 -2.89 -3.99
C GLY A 481 -25.77 -4.07 -3.89
N PRO A 482 -26.62 -4.34 -4.91
CA PRO A 482 -27.49 -5.53 -4.92
C PRO A 482 -26.80 -6.87 -5.19
N ASP A 483 -25.54 -6.90 -5.63
CA ASP A 483 -24.79 -8.15 -5.79
C ASP A 483 -24.39 -8.71 -4.43
N THR A 484 -24.54 -10.03 -4.27
CA THR A 484 -24.23 -10.76 -3.02
C THR A 484 -23.01 -11.67 -3.19
N GLY A 485 -22.49 -11.81 -4.41
CA GLY A 485 -21.30 -12.60 -4.70
C GLY A 485 -20.01 -11.78 -4.56
N ALA A 486 -18.94 -12.42 -4.13
CA ALA A 486 -17.60 -11.82 -4.09
C ALA A 486 -17.10 -11.46 -5.50
N ARG A 487 -16.48 -10.29 -5.62
CA ARG A 487 -15.86 -9.77 -6.84
C ARG A 487 -14.38 -9.47 -6.64
N THR A 488 -13.62 -9.60 -7.72
CA THR A 488 -12.26 -9.08 -7.79
C THR A 488 -12.23 -8.05 -8.90
N TRP A 489 -11.85 -6.82 -8.58
CA TRP A 489 -11.92 -5.71 -9.52
C TRP A 489 -10.70 -4.80 -9.46
N ASN A 490 -10.41 -4.14 -10.58
CA ASN A 490 -9.29 -3.21 -10.69
C ASN A 490 -9.74 -1.90 -11.33
N VAL A 491 -9.25 -0.78 -10.78
CA VAL A 491 -9.29 0.54 -11.41
C VAL A 491 -7.89 0.86 -11.94
N ASN A 492 -7.80 1.21 -13.22
CA ASN A 492 -6.53 1.51 -13.88
C ASN A 492 -6.73 2.52 -15.02
N SER A 493 -5.61 3.00 -15.59
CA SER A 493 -5.59 4.01 -16.64
C SER A 493 -4.66 3.64 -17.79
N SER A 494 -5.07 3.97 -19.01
CA SER A 494 -4.30 3.81 -20.24
C SER A 494 -4.59 4.95 -21.22
N GLY A 495 -3.59 5.78 -21.50
CA GLY A 495 -3.78 6.99 -22.32
C GLY A 495 -4.70 7.98 -21.58
N ASN A 496 -5.73 8.46 -22.28
CA ASN A 496 -6.74 9.37 -21.72
C ASN A 496 -7.95 8.63 -21.13
N PHE A 497 -7.88 7.30 -21.00
CA PHE A 497 -8.99 6.49 -20.51
C PHE A 497 -8.66 5.86 -19.17
N ASN A 498 -9.60 5.98 -18.26
CA ASN A 498 -9.67 5.20 -17.04
C ASN A 498 -10.72 4.11 -17.20
N PHE A 499 -10.54 3.02 -16.45
CA PHE A 499 -11.43 1.88 -16.57
C PHE A 499 -11.51 1.04 -15.30
N LEU A 500 -12.69 0.44 -15.12
CA LEU A 500 -13.00 -0.54 -14.11
C LEU A 500 -13.19 -1.91 -14.79
N THR A 501 -12.48 -2.92 -14.28
CA THR A 501 -12.57 -4.31 -14.75
C THR A 501 -12.94 -5.25 -13.60
N GLY A 502 -13.57 -6.39 -13.92
CA GLY A 502 -13.81 -7.51 -12.98
C GLY A 502 -15.03 -7.37 -12.06
N MET A 503 -15.56 -6.16 -11.89
CA MET A 503 -16.78 -5.92 -11.11
C MET A 503 -18.05 -6.31 -11.89
N ALA A 504 -18.09 -5.99 -13.19
CA ALA A 504 -19.10 -6.43 -14.14
C ALA A 504 -18.53 -7.48 -15.12
N PRO A 505 -19.37 -8.26 -15.84
CA PRO A 505 -18.93 -9.10 -16.94
C PRO A 505 -18.19 -8.35 -18.06
N ALA A 506 -18.58 -7.11 -18.30
CA ALA A 506 -17.94 -6.20 -19.25
C ALA A 506 -17.11 -5.13 -18.56
N ASN A 507 -16.28 -4.43 -19.33
CA ASN A 507 -15.47 -3.32 -18.83
C ASN A 507 -16.29 -2.01 -18.87
N ILE A 508 -16.00 -1.13 -17.92
CA ILE A 508 -16.57 0.21 -17.86
C ILE A 508 -15.42 1.21 -18.01
N PHE A 509 -15.48 2.05 -19.04
CA PHE A 509 -14.46 3.02 -19.44
C PHE A 509 -14.98 4.45 -19.32
N TRP A 510 -14.09 5.39 -19.02
CA TRP A 510 -14.40 6.81 -19.06
C TRP A 510 -13.17 7.64 -19.47
N ASP A 511 -13.38 8.75 -20.18
CA ASP A 511 -12.30 9.71 -20.48
C ASP A 511 -11.94 10.48 -19.20
N ASP A 512 -10.64 10.60 -18.93
CA ASP A 512 -10.11 11.16 -17.69
C ASP A 512 -10.38 12.67 -17.51
N ARG A 513 -10.65 13.37 -18.62
CA ARG A 513 -10.97 14.81 -18.61
C ARG A 513 -12.46 15.08 -18.45
N ASP A 514 -13.29 14.07 -18.68
CA ASP A 514 -14.74 14.21 -18.79
C ASP A 514 -15.48 13.72 -17.54
N ILE A 515 -14.77 13.23 -16.51
CA ILE A 515 -15.36 12.75 -15.25
C ILE A 515 -14.88 13.59 -14.08
N ALA A 516 -15.84 14.12 -13.31
CA ALA A 516 -15.53 14.89 -12.10
C ALA A 516 -15.25 13.98 -10.89
N SER A 517 -16.05 12.92 -10.75
CA SER A 517 -15.89 11.94 -9.68
C SER A 517 -16.55 10.61 -10.04
N VAL A 518 -15.99 9.53 -9.49
CA VAL A 518 -16.57 8.20 -9.56
C VAL A 518 -17.01 7.76 -8.16
N ASN A 519 -18.28 7.44 -8.01
CA ASN A 519 -18.84 6.80 -6.83
C ASN A 519 -19.04 5.31 -7.13
N LEU A 520 -18.28 4.46 -6.45
CA LEU A 520 -18.28 3.01 -6.64
C LEU A 520 -18.92 2.36 -5.43
N MET A 521 -20.00 1.60 -5.61
CA MET A 521 -20.66 0.85 -4.54
C MET A 521 -20.40 -0.65 -4.71
N CYS A 522 -19.71 -1.26 -3.75
CA CYS A 522 -19.52 -2.71 -3.63
C CYS A 522 -20.76 -3.41 -3.10
N GLY A 523 -20.85 -4.72 -3.37
CA GLY A 523 -21.97 -5.56 -2.96
C GLY A 523 -21.73 -6.21 -1.60
N SER A 524 -22.68 -7.01 -1.11
CA SER A 524 -22.56 -7.66 0.21
C SER A 524 -21.62 -8.89 0.23
N GLY A 525 -20.97 -9.18 -0.90
CA GLY A 525 -19.97 -10.25 -1.01
C GLY A 525 -18.60 -9.74 -0.56
N LEU A 526 -17.69 -10.65 -0.18
CA LEU A 526 -16.31 -10.28 0.16
C LEU A 526 -15.55 -9.84 -1.10
N ASP A 527 -15.53 -8.54 -1.36
CA ASP A 527 -14.94 -7.98 -2.57
C ASP A 527 -13.43 -7.70 -2.37
N THR A 528 -12.65 -7.87 -3.44
CA THR A 528 -11.22 -7.54 -3.48
C THR A 528 -10.97 -6.52 -4.58
N GLY A 529 -10.70 -5.27 -4.18
CA GLY A 529 -10.51 -4.14 -5.08
C GLY A 529 -9.07 -3.65 -5.10
N THR A 530 -8.56 -3.31 -6.28
CA THR A 530 -7.24 -2.66 -6.42
C THR A 530 -7.34 -1.38 -7.23
N PHE A 531 -6.95 -0.26 -6.64
CA PHE A 531 -6.68 0.99 -7.35
C PHE A 531 -5.22 1.00 -7.82
N ILE A 532 -5.00 0.64 -9.08
CA ILE A 532 -3.66 0.64 -9.70
C ILE A 532 -3.28 2.07 -10.09
N ARG A 533 -4.22 2.76 -10.75
CA ARG A 533 -4.14 4.17 -11.14
C ARG A 533 -5.52 4.80 -11.05
N SER A 534 -5.58 6.08 -10.71
CA SER A 534 -6.83 6.86 -10.67
C SER A 534 -6.48 8.35 -10.81
N THR A 535 -7.24 9.09 -11.61
CA THR A 535 -6.98 10.52 -11.85
C THR A 535 -8.06 11.45 -11.33
N GLU A 536 -9.27 10.94 -11.15
CA GLU A 536 -10.44 11.64 -10.65
C GLU A 536 -10.66 11.39 -9.17
N THR A 537 -11.50 12.23 -8.54
CA THR A 537 -11.96 11.93 -7.19
C THR A 537 -12.76 10.63 -7.18
N PHE A 538 -12.36 9.69 -6.34
CA PHE A 538 -13.03 8.41 -6.15
C PHE A 538 -13.66 8.35 -4.76
N ILE A 539 -14.89 7.86 -4.69
CA ILE A 539 -15.57 7.52 -3.44
C ILE A 539 -15.97 6.06 -3.53
N LEU A 540 -15.33 5.22 -2.73
CA LEU A 540 -15.69 3.81 -2.59
C LEU A 540 -16.67 3.67 -1.43
N ASN A 541 -17.81 3.04 -1.69
CA ASN A 541 -18.88 2.67 -0.77
C ASN A 541 -19.11 1.16 -0.79
N ASN A 542 -19.76 0.58 0.22
CA ASN A 542 -20.15 -0.83 0.24
C ASN A 542 -21.47 -1.04 1.01
N THR A 543 -22.29 -2.01 0.58
CA THR A 543 -23.54 -2.44 1.23
C THR A 543 -23.38 -3.58 2.25
N GLY A 544 -22.20 -4.18 2.41
CA GLY A 544 -21.84 -5.09 3.50
C GLY A 544 -20.58 -5.95 3.24
N SER A 545 -20.07 -6.59 4.30
CA SER A 545 -18.88 -7.47 4.32
C SER A 545 -17.52 -6.77 4.48
N ASN A 546 -16.49 -7.58 4.79
CA ASN A 546 -15.16 -7.07 5.11
C ASN A 546 -14.23 -7.03 3.89
N ASP A 547 -14.49 -6.12 2.95
CA ASP A 547 -13.73 -6.01 1.70
C ASP A 547 -12.23 -5.81 1.90
N ILE A 548 -11.46 -6.26 0.90
CA ILE A 548 -10.01 -6.10 0.85
C ILE A 548 -9.69 -5.07 -0.24
N ILE A 549 -9.23 -3.89 0.16
CA ILE A 549 -8.91 -2.79 -0.76
C ILE A 549 -7.42 -2.53 -0.75
N THR A 550 -6.82 -2.52 -1.94
CA THR A 550 -5.42 -2.12 -2.14
C THR A 550 -5.36 -0.85 -2.96
N VAL A 551 -4.57 0.13 -2.52
CA VAL A 551 -4.33 1.39 -3.22
C VAL A 551 -2.86 1.45 -3.59
N GLY A 552 -2.56 1.64 -4.88
CA GLY A 552 -1.22 1.53 -5.42
C GLY A 552 -0.84 0.12 -5.84
N SER A 553 0.25 0.01 -6.60
CA SER A 553 0.76 -1.27 -7.10
C SER A 553 2.23 -1.20 -7.48
N SER A 554 3.00 -2.23 -7.08
CA SER A 554 4.37 -2.46 -7.55
C SER A 554 4.56 -2.36 -9.07
N ALA A 555 3.56 -2.79 -9.86
CA ALA A 555 3.64 -2.78 -11.32
C ALA A 555 3.41 -1.39 -11.93
N ALA A 556 2.94 -0.41 -11.14
CA ALA A 556 2.46 0.88 -11.62
C ALA A 556 3.09 2.09 -10.90
N SER A 557 4.31 1.95 -10.38
CA SER A 557 5.02 2.98 -9.59
C SER A 557 4.38 3.30 -8.24
N GLY A 558 3.86 2.28 -7.55
CA GLY A 558 3.28 2.42 -6.21
C GLY A 558 2.06 3.34 -6.22
N LEU A 559 2.04 4.32 -5.32
CA LEU A 559 1.01 5.35 -5.25
C LEU A 559 1.25 6.51 -6.24
N GLY A 560 2.33 6.46 -7.04
CA GLY A 560 2.63 7.51 -8.02
C GLY A 560 1.56 7.67 -9.11
N GLY A 561 0.77 6.63 -9.36
CA GLY A 561 -0.36 6.64 -10.30
C GLY A 561 -1.71 7.04 -9.68
N ILE A 562 -1.75 7.35 -8.38
CA ILE A 562 -2.96 7.79 -7.67
C ILE A 562 -2.96 9.31 -7.63
N LEU A 563 -3.51 9.93 -8.67
CA LEU A 563 -3.52 11.37 -8.90
C LEU A 563 -4.83 12.03 -8.44
N GLY A 564 -5.92 11.27 -8.33
CA GLY A 564 -7.19 11.73 -7.75
C GLY A 564 -7.26 11.51 -6.24
N GLU A 565 -8.08 12.29 -5.53
CA GLU A 565 -8.40 12.03 -4.12
C GLU A 565 -9.23 10.74 -4.02
N LEU A 566 -8.87 9.85 -3.10
CA LEU A 566 -9.60 8.61 -2.84
C LEU A 566 -10.20 8.65 -1.44
N THR A 567 -11.53 8.57 -1.36
CA THR A 567 -12.26 8.38 -0.10
C THR A 567 -12.83 6.96 -0.05
N ILE A 568 -12.59 6.27 1.07
CA ILE A 568 -13.12 4.94 1.35
C ILE A 568 -14.08 5.06 2.53
N ASP A 569 -15.38 4.97 2.25
CA ASP A 569 -16.47 4.93 3.23
C ASP A 569 -17.09 3.52 3.15
N ASN A 570 -17.20 2.79 4.26
CA ASN A 570 -17.77 1.43 4.26
C ASN A 570 -18.81 1.27 5.37
N THR A 571 -19.84 2.09 5.40
CA THR A 571 -20.91 1.93 6.39
C THR A 571 -21.94 0.90 5.90
N PRO A 572 -22.27 -0.19 6.63
CA PRO A 572 -21.99 -0.47 8.05
C PRO A 572 -20.95 -1.59 8.31
N ALA A 573 -20.05 -1.90 7.37
CA ALA A 573 -19.10 -3.03 7.47
C ALA A 573 -17.63 -2.56 7.57
N PHE A 574 -16.65 -3.47 7.63
CA PHE A 574 -15.25 -3.07 7.86
C PHE A 574 -14.28 -3.49 6.75
N THR A 575 -13.54 -2.56 6.17
CA THR A 575 -12.51 -2.83 5.15
C THR A 575 -11.16 -3.20 5.75
N VAL A 576 -10.43 -4.12 5.09
CA VAL A 576 -8.99 -4.28 5.23
C VAL A 576 -8.31 -3.45 4.15
N LEU A 577 -7.60 -2.40 4.55
CA LEU A 577 -6.98 -1.45 3.65
C LEU A 577 -5.47 -1.69 3.54
N THR A 578 -4.95 -1.78 2.33
CA THR A 578 -3.52 -1.78 2.04
C THR A 578 -3.19 -0.57 1.16
N ILE A 579 -2.22 0.21 1.60
CA ILE A 579 -1.65 1.36 0.89
C ILE A 579 -0.26 0.93 0.45
N ASP A 580 -0.09 0.68 -0.84
CA ASP A 580 1.07 0.04 -1.43
C ASP A 580 1.86 1.02 -2.30
N ASP A 581 2.94 1.58 -1.74
CA ASP A 581 3.91 2.38 -2.49
C ASP A 581 5.09 1.56 -3.02
N THR A 582 5.00 0.23 -3.02
CA THR A 582 6.02 -0.61 -3.63
C THR A 582 6.24 -0.19 -5.08
N GLY A 583 7.51 -0.18 -5.52
CA GLY A 583 7.87 0.20 -6.88
C GLY A 583 8.07 1.70 -7.12
N TYR A 584 7.83 2.59 -6.14
CA TYR A 584 8.28 3.98 -6.26
C TYR A 584 9.76 4.12 -5.84
N PRO A 585 10.65 4.67 -6.70
CA PRO A 585 12.10 4.64 -6.46
C PRO A 585 12.66 5.86 -5.70
N VAL A 586 11.82 6.78 -5.25
CA VAL A 586 12.23 8.06 -4.64
C VAL A 586 11.69 8.15 -3.20
N PRO A 587 12.48 8.67 -2.23
CA PRO A 587 12.00 8.92 -0.88
C PRO A 587 10.71 9.72 -0.83
N ARG A 588 9.76 9.28 -0.01
CA ARG A 588 8.51 9.96 0.30
C ARG A 588 8.33 10.15 1.80
N THR A 589 7.53 11.16 2.14
CA THR A 589 7.09 11.41 3.51
C THR A 589 5.58 11.24 3.58
N PHE A 590 5.15 10.15 4.20
CA PHE A 590 3.74 9.90 4.50
C PHE A 590 3.37 10.53 5.83
N THR A 591 2.20 11.15 5.90
CA THR A 591 1.61 11.59 7.17
C THR A 591 0.21 11.02 7.30
N ILE A 592 -0.02 10.29 8.39
CA ILE A 592 -1.28 9.64 8.77
C ILE A 592 -1.88 10.43 9.93
N ASP A 593 -3.08 10.94 9.74
CA ASP A 593 -3.74 11.81 10.70
C ASP A 593 -5.26 11.59 10.73
N GLU A 594 -5.78 11.15 11.88
CA GLU A 594 -7.22 11.06 12.15
C GLU A 594 -7.80 12.42 12.50
N VAL A 595 -8.72 12.94 11.67
CA VAL A 595 -9.47 14.17 11.93
C VAL A 595 -10.95 14.01 11.57
N GLY A 596 -11.80 14.03 12.59
CA GLY A 596 -13.24 14.16 12.40
C GLY A 596 -13.90 12.87 11.91
N GLY A 597 -13.41 11.72 12.38
CA GLY A 597 -13.90 10.39 12.03
C GLY A 597 -13.18 9.79 10.82
N TYR A 598 -12.10 10.41 10.35
CA TYR A 598 -11.43 10.00 9.13
C TYR A 598 -9.93 10.03 9.29
N ASN A 599 -9.29 8.94 8.93
CA ASN A 599 -7.84 8.90 8.75
C ASN A 599 -7.50 9.42 7.36
N THR A 600 -6.63 10.41 7.31
CA THR A 600 -6.09 10.96 6.05
C THR A 600 -4.62 10.62 5.93
N ILE A 601 -4.26 9.97 4.83
CA ILE A 601 -2.88 9.73 4.42
C ILE A 601 -2.52 10.78 3.38
N THR A 602 -1.52 11.59 3.70
CA THR A 602 -0.90 12.56 2.80
C THR A 602 0.54 12.14 2.49
N GLY A 603 1.12 12.63 1.39
CA GLY A 603 2.45 12.23 0.93
C GLY A 603 2.46 11.33 -0.30
N SER A 604 1.29 10.78 -0.67
CA SER A 604 0.94 10.38 -2.03
C SER A 604 0.73 11.60 -2.93
N THR A 605 0.58 11.40 -4.24
CA THR A 605 0.33 12.51 -5.19
C THR A 605 -0.97 13.25 -4.87
N SER A 606 -1.99 12.52 -4.42
CA SER A 606 -3.24 13.06 -3.87
C SER A 606 -3.64 12.34 -2.56
N PRO A 607 -4.40 12.99 -1.66
CA PRO A 607 -4.77 12.39 -0.37
C PRO A 607 -5.61 11.12 -0.51
N ILE A 608 -5.37 10.18 0.41
CA ILE A 608 -6.21 8.99 0.59
C ILE A 608 -6.88 9.12 1.95
N ARG A 609 -8.20 9.08 1.98
CA ARG A 609 -9.03 9.25 3.15
C ARG A 609 -9.85 8.00 3.38
N PHE A 610 -9.97 7.55 4.63
CA PHE A 610 -10.85 6.45 4.99
C PHE A 610 -11.52 6.70 6.34
N ASP A 611 -12.82 6.39 6.41
CA ASP A 611 -13.57 6.51 7.67
C ASP A 611 -13.04 5.47 8.67
N SER A 612 -12.75 5.93 9.88
CA SER A 612 -12.19 5.06 10.92
C SER A 612 -13.19 4.08 11.51
N SER A 613 -14.50 4.37 11.44
CA SER A 613 -15.51 3.38 11.84
C SER A 613 -15.65 2.23 10.85
N ASP A 614 -15.03 2.37 9.67
CA ASP A 614 -15.30 1.54 8.51
C ASP A 614 -14.06 0.77 8.04
N VAL A 615 -12.89 0.97 8.67
CA VAL A 615 -11.65 0.24 8.37
C VAL A 615 -11.20 -0.57 9.58
N PHE A 616 -11.18 -1.91 9.45
CA PHE A 616 -10.75 -2.82 10.51
C PHE A 616 -9.24 -2.74 10.76
N SER A 617 -8.45 -2.68 9.69
CA SER A 617 -7.01 -2.52 9.77
C SER A 617 -6.45 -1.89 8.51
N ALA A 618 -5.47 -1.01 8.68
CA ALA A 618 -4.73 -0.38 7.60
C ALA A 618 -3.28 -0.89 7.58
N THR A 619 -2.75 -1.16 6.39
CA THR A 619 -1.33 -1.49 6.19
C THR A 619 -0.73 -0.50 5.20
N VAL A 620 0.26 0.27 5.61
CA VAL A 620 1.06 1.12 4.73
C VAL A 620 2.35 0.38 4.40
N ILE A 621 2.64 0.22 3.11
CA ILE A 621 3.87 -0.40 2.60
C ILE A 621 4.66 0.67 1.86
N THR A 622 5.81 1.07 2.41
CA THR A 622 6.70 2.06 1.79
C THR A 622 7.52 1.46 0.63
N GLY A 623 8.10 2.36 -0.18
CA GLY A 623 8.85 2.02 -1.38
C GLY A 623 10.22 1.40 -1.08
N GLY A 624 11.09 1.35 -2.08
CA GLY A 624 12.45 0.82 -1.92
C GLY A 624 13.48 1.86 -1.44
N ALA A 625 13.07 3.13 -1.36
CA ALA A 625 13.89 4.24 -0.92
C ALA A 625 13.80 4.41 0.61
N SER A 626 14.59 5.33 1.20
CA SER A 626 14.47 5.63 2.63
C SER A 626 13.34 6.62 2.86
N ASP A 627 12.19 6.10 3.24
CA ASP A 627 10.94 6.85 3.40
C ASP A 627 10.77 7.35 4.84
N THR A 628 9.87 8.32 5.03
CA THR A 628 9.45 8.78 6.36
C THR A 628 7.96 8.57 6.53
N VAL A 629 7.53 7.96 7.63
CA VAL A 629 6.11 7.76 7.98
C VAL A 629 5.84 8.47 9.29
N ASN A 630 5.04 9.53 9.25
CA ASN A 630 4.57 10.26 10.42
C ASN A 630 3.17 9.76 10.77
N VAL A 631 2.99 9.18 11.96
CA VAL A 631 1.68 8.82 12.51
C VAL A 631 1.35 9.79 13.63
N LEU A 632 0.48 10.75 13.33
CA LEU A 632 0.06 11.77 14.29
C LEU A 632 -1.05 11.24 15.20
N ARG A 633 -2.01 10.53 14.61
CA ARG A 633 -3.19 9.93 15.25
C ARG A 633 -3.62 8.70 14.45
N ASN A 634 -4.15 7.68 15.12
CA ASN A 634 -4.81 6.52 14.51
C ASN A 634 -5.81 5.90 15.51
N ASP A 635 -6.83 5.24 14.98
CA ASP A 635 -7.89 4.58 15.73
C ASP A 635 -8.34 3.24 15.11
N GLU A 636 -7.52 2.74 14.18
CA GLU A 636 -7.53 1.42 13.57
C GLU A 636 -6.20 0.68 13.81
N ASP A 637 -6.21 -0.65 13.70
CA ASP A 637 -4.99 -1.45 13.73
C ASP A 637 -4.09 -1.09 12.53
N LEU A 638 -3.02 -0.33 12.80
CA LEU A 638 -2.14 0.21 11.77
C LEU A 638 -0.83 -0.58 11.69
N ARG A 639 -0.53 -1.09 10.50
CA ARG A 639 0.75 -1.74 10.19
C ARG A 639 1.56 -0.86 9.27
N ILE A 640 2.81 -0.60 9.64
CA ILE A 640 3.77 0.09 8.79
C ILE A 640 4.78 -0.96 8.37
N ASN A 641 4.78 -1.27 7.08
CA ASN A 641 5.68 -2.18 6.41
C ASN A 641 6.54 -1.39 5.42
N SER A 642 7.54 -2.06 4.87
CA SER A 642 8.40 -1.50 3.84
C SER A 642 8.90 -2.59 2.90
N SER A 643 9.28 -2.20 1.68
CA SER A 643 9.83 -3.11 0.67
C SER A 643 11.35 -3.09 0.57
N ALA A 644 12.02 -2.03 1.08
CA ALA A 644 13.44 -1.92 1.39
C ALA A 644 13.72 -0.52 2.02
N GLY A 645 14.99 -0.15 2.19
CA GLY A 645 15.34 1.22 2.61
C GLY A 645 15.33 1.44 4.13
N ASN A 646 16.20 2.35 4.58
CA ASN A 646 16.33 2.65 6.00
C ASN A 646 15.32 3.74 6.41
N ASP A 647 14.08 3.34 6.63
CA ASP A 647 12.97 4.27 6.84
C ASP A 647 13.00 4.95 8.22
N ILE A 648 12.27 6.05 8.35
CA ILE A 648 12.03 6.75 9.62
C ILE A 648 10.55 6.67 9.94
N VAL A 649 10.19 6.11 11.10
CA VAL A 649 8.80 6.10 11.58
C VAL A 649 8.70 7.03 12.79
N ASN A 650 7.91 8.08 12.68
CA ASN A 650 7.65 9.04 13.74
C ASN A 650 6.24 8.83 14.28
N LEU A 651 6.10 8.59 15.58
CA LEU A 651 4.81 8.43 16.25
C LEU A 651 4.56 9.60 17.20
N GLY A 652 3.33 10.13 17.17
CA GLY A 652 2.86 11.17 18.07
C GLY A 652 2.76 12.55 17.42
N ASN A 653 1.83 13.35 17.91
CA ASN A 653 1.56 14.70 17.44
C ASN A 653 2.08 15.77 18.41
N LEU A 654 2.03 17.03 17.98
CA LEU A 654 2.54 18.18 18.75
C LEU A 654 1.61 18.64 19.89
N THR A 655 0.38 18.12 19.97
CA THR A 655 -0.64 18.56 20.94
C THR A 655 -0.64 17.72 22.20
N ASN A 656 -0.58 16.40 22.06
CA ASN A 656 -0.64 15.46 23.18
C ASN A 656 0.32 14.26 23.01
N GLY A 657 1.30 14.35 22.10
CA GLY A 657 2.25 13.26 21.89
C GLY A 657 1.60 12.02 21.30
N VAL A 658 1.84 10.85 21.90
CA VAL A 658 1.26 9.57 21.42
C VAL A 658 -0.11 9.26 22.02
N GLN A 659 -0.75 10.22 22.72
CA GLN A 659 -2.04 9.98 23.36
C GLN A 659 -3.22 9.82 22.39
N SER A 660 -3.00 10.12 21.11
CA SER A 660 -3.97 9.88 20.04
C SER A 660 -3.69 8.61 19.22
N ILE A 661 -2.81 7.74 19.72
CA ILE A 661 -2.61 6.39 19.20
C ILE A 661 -3.55 5.46 19.99
N THR A 662 -4.78 5.28 19.50
CA THR A 662 -5.84 4.59 20.24
C THR A 662 -6.06 3.14 19.83
N GLN A 663 -5.43 2.70 18.73
CA GLN A 663 -5.29 1.29 18.33
C GLN A 663 -3.82 0.95 18.04
N ALA A 664 -3.52 -0.34 17.93
CA ALA A 664 -2.16 -0.83 17.89
C ALA A 664 -1.42 -0.37 16.62
N VAL A 665 -0.20 0.15 16.79
CA VAL A 665 0.71 0.45 15.69
C VAL A 665 1.82 -0.58 15.66
N THR A 666 1.99 -1.30 14.56
CA THR A 666 3.05 -2.31 14.38
C THR A 666 4.00 -1.90 13.27
N VAL A 667 5.29 -1.77 13.58
CA VAL A 667 6.35 -1.40 12.64
C VAL A 667 7.15 -2.63 12.20
N ARG A 668 7.26 -2.82 10.89
CA ARG A 668 8.06 -3.82 10.18
C ARG A 668 8.71 -3.17 8.96
N ASN A 669 9.85 -3.68 8.54
CA ASN A 669 10.64 -3.17 7.42
C ASN A 669 11.58 -4.29 6.96
N THR A 670 11.01 -5.40 6.49
CA THR A 670 11.81 -6.48 5.93
C THR A 670 12.07 -6.18 4.44
N PRO A 671 13.32 -6.28 3.92
CA PRO A 671 14.53 -6.83 4.54
C PRO A 671 15.48 -5.80 5.18
N SER A 672 15.07 -4.54 5.36
CA SER A 672 15.93 -3.45 5.86
C SER A 672 15.67 -3.13 7.35
N THR A 673 15.95 -1.91 7.79
CA THR A 673 15.68 -1.48 9.18
C THR A 673 15.20 -0.04 9.26
N SER A 674 14.19 0.23 10.08
CA SER A 674 13.72 1.59 10.34
C SER A 674 14.30 2.19 11.62
N THR A 675 14.39 3.51 11.69
CA THR A 675 14.50 4.24 12.96
C THR A 675 13.11 4.54 13.48
N LEU A 676 12.79 4.15 14.72
CA LEU A 676 11.50 4.41 15.34
C LEU A 676 11.62 5.56 16.35
N ASN A 677 10.95 6.68 16.08
CA ASN A 677 10.86 7.82 16.96
C ASN A 677 9.47 7.87 17.60
N ILE A 678 9.40 7.87 18.93
CA ILE A 678 8.17 7.91 19.71
C ILE A 678 8.15 9.21 20.50
N ASN A 679 7.29 10.15 20.10
CA ASN A 679 7.21 11.48 20.70
C ASN A 679 5.99 11.59 21.62
N ASN A 680 6.19 11.36 22.93
CA ASN A 680 5.23 11.69 23.98
C ASN A 680 5.55 13.05 24.66
N GLY A 681 6.46 13.85 24.11
CA GLY A 681 6.94 15.09 24.73
C GLY A 681 5.87 16.12 25.11
N PRO A 682 4.80 16.30 24.31
CA PRO A 682 3.68 17.19 24.65
C PRO A 682 2.73 16.66 25.74
N ASP A 683 2.83 15.40 26.14
CA ASP A 683 2.01 14.86 27.23
C ASP A 683 2.44 15.46 28.57
N THR A 684 1.48 15.92 29.37
CA THR A 684 1.72 16.51 30.68
C THR A 684 1.20 15.63 31.81
N THR A 685 0.81 14.38 31.52
CA THR A 685 0.27 13.42 32.48
C THR A 685 1.33 12.40 32.84
N ALA A 686 1.47 12.08 34.13
CA ALA A 686 2.39 11.02 34.56
C ALA A 686 1.95 9.66 34.00
N ARG A 687 2.87 8.95 33.35
CA ARG A 687 2.66 7.64 32.74
C ARG A 687 3.48 6.57 33.44
N THR A 688 3.00 5.34 33.36
CA THR A 688 3.80 4.14 33.66
C THR A 688 3.98 3.38 32.36
N ALA A 689 5.12 3.59 31.70
CA ALA A 689 5.44 2.96 30.42
C ALA A 689 6.28 1.70 30.65
N THR A 690 5.92 0.59 30.00
CA THR A 690 6.69 -0.66 30.06
C THR A 690 7.14 -1.06 28.66
N LEU A 691 8.44 -1.32 28.49
CA LEU A 691 9.02 -1.96 27.32
C LEU A 691 9.38 -3.41 27.64
N GLN A 692 8.85 -4.34 26.84
CA GLN A 692 9.10 -5.78 26.96
C GLN A 692 9.08 -6.46 25.58
N ASN A 693 9.55 -7.70 25.52
CA ASN A 693 9.41 -8.52 24.31
C ASN A 693 8.07 -9.25 24.33
N VAL A 694 7.41 -9.32 23.18
CA VAL A 694 6.28 -10.22 22.96
C VAL A 694 6.53 -11.06 21.71
N THR A 695 6.23 -12.35 21.79
CA THR A 695 6.31 -13.26 20.63
C THR A 695 4.93 -13.33 19.98
N VAL A 696 4.83 -12.93 18.73
CA VAL A 696 3.60 -13.00 17.92
C VAL A 696 3.90 -13.85 16.68
N GLY A 697 3.37 -15.07 16.66
CA GLY A 697 3.72 -16.05 15.63
C GLY A 697 5.21 -16.42 15.69
N ALA A 698 5.93 -16.24 14.58
CA ALA A 698 7.36 -16.48 14.48
C ALA A 698 8.22 -15.24 14.82
N ASP A 699 7.60 -14.06 14.99
CA ASP A 699 8.32 -12.81 15.21
C ASP A 699 8.43 -12.51 16.71
N THR A 700 9.61 -12.02 17.14
CA THR A 700 9.79 -11.37 18.43
C THR A 700 9.72 -9.86 18.24
N LEU A 701 8.73 -9.23 18.88
CA LEU A 701 8.47 -7.80 18.79
C LEU A 701 8.85 -7.11 20.11
N GLY A 702 9.39 -5.90 20.02
CA GLY A 702 9.41 -4.98 21.15
C GLY A 702 8.05 -4.31 21.28
N GLN A 703 7.53 -4.26 22.49
CA GLN A 703 6.21 -3.72 22.79
C GLN A 703 6.31 -2.67 23.90
N TRP A 704 5.89 -1.45 23.57
CA TRP A 704 5.59 -0.42 24.56
C TRP A 704 4.12 -0.50 24.99
N THR A 705 3.87 -0.55 26.29
CA THR A 705 2.53 -0.41 26.89
C THR A 705 2.52 0.72 27.91
N GLY A 706 1.37 1.36 28.13
CA GLY A 706 1.19 2.45 29.11
C GLY A 706 1.76 3.81 28.72
N LEU A 707 2.54 3.87 27.63
CA LEU A 707 3.01 5.12 27.02
C LEU A 707 1.92 5.79 26.16
N ALA A 708 1.21 5.01 25.35
CA ALA A 708 0.02 5.41 24.58
C ALA A 708 -1.21 4.62 25.06
N PRO A 709 -2.45 5.04 24.71
CA PRO A 709 -3.65 4.26 25.01
C PRO A 709 -3.63 2.83 24.47
N ALA A 710 -3.04 2.64 23.28
CA ALA A 710 -2.82 1.34 22.66
C ALA A 710 -1.32 0.95 22.60
N PRO A 711 -0.99 -0.34 22.45
CA PRO A 711 0.39 -0.79 22.38
C PRO A 711 1.06 -0.32 21.08
N ILE A 712 2.34 0.07 21.19
CA ILE A 712 3.23 0.32 20.05
C ILE A 712 4.18 -0.87 19.94
N LEU A 713 4.19 -1.54 18.78
CA LEU A 713 4.97 -2.73 18.50
C LEU A 713 5.98 -2.48 17.39
N TYR A 714 7.15 -3.11 17.49
CA TYR A 714 8.14 -3.10 16.42
C TYR A 714 8.89 -4.43 16.34
N ARG A 715 9.14 -4.91 15.13
CA ARG A 715 9.91 -6.15 14.94
C ARG A 715 11.40 -5.89 15.11
N TYR A 716 12.07 -6.72 15.91
CA TYR A 716 13.48 -6.49 16.21
C TYR A 716 14.39 -6.52 15.00
N LEU A 717 14.17 -7.46 14.07
CA LEU A 717 15.02 -7.52 12.87
C LEU A 717 14.87 -6.30 11.96
N ASP A 718 13.80 -5.53 12.14
CA ASP A 718 13.35 -4.50 11.20
C ASP A 718 13.50 -3.08 11.78
N VAL A 719 14.09 -2.92 12.96
CA VAL A 719 14.37 -1.62 13.58
C VAL A 719 15.84 -1.52 13.95
N SER A 720 16.48 -0.39 13.64
CA SER A 720 17.89 -0.11 13.96
C SER A 720 18.05 0.51 15.35
N SER A 721 17.16 1.43 15.71
CA SER A 721 17.12 2.12 17.00
C SER A 721 15.72 2.62 17.33
N VAL A 722 15.45 2.80 18.62
CA VAL A 722 14.21 3.37 19.15
C VAL A 722 14.56 4.62 19.96
N ASN A 723 13.97 5.75 19.59
CA ASN A 723 14.15 7.03 20.26
C ASN A 723 12.83 7.44 20.92
N GLY A 724 12.78 7.49 22.25
CA GLY A 724 11.59 7.87 23.02
C GLY A 724 11.74 9.25 23.65
N THR A 725 10.75 10.12 23.49
CA THR A 725 10.64 11.39 24.21
C THR A 725 9.44 11.34 25.14
N PHE A 726 9.68 11.43 26.46
CA PHE A 726 8.65 11.46 27.50
C PHE A 726 8.18 12.88 27.81
N GLY A 727 7.03 12.95 28.50
CA GLY A 727 6.31 14.18 28.78
C GLY A 727 6.90 14.98 29.95
N SER A 728 6.31 16.12 30.28
CA SER A 728 6.86 16.98 31.36
C SER A 728 6.48 16.55 32.78
N ALA A 729 5.67 15.49 32.92
CA ALA A 729 5.27 14.92 34.21
C ALA A 729 6.31 13.91 34.68
N ALA A 730 6.27 13.55 35.97
CA ALA A 730 7.15 12.51 36.51
C ALA A 730 6.67 11.12 36.05
N ASP A 731 7.33 10.56 35.03
CA ASP A 731 6.99 9.28 34.42
C ASP A 731 7.73 8.12 35.10
N THR A 732 7.12 6.93 35.10
CA THR A 732 7.78 5.67 35.48
C THR A 732 8.02 4.83 34.22
N VAL A 733 9.28 4.52 33.93
CA VAL A 733 9.67 3.78 32.72
C VAL A 733 10.31 2.46 33.11
N LEU A 734 9.65 1.35 32.76
CA LEU A 734 10.09 0.00 33.04
C LEU A 734 10.66 -0.63 31.77
N VAL A 735 11.98 -0.71 31.64
CA VAL A 735 12.66 -1.37 30.52
C VAL A 735 13.00 -2.80 30.94
N ARG A 736 12.11 -3.74 30.67
CA ARG A 736 12.31 -5.16 31.04
C ARG A 736 13.25 -5.86 30.07
N GLN A 737 13.10 -5.56 28.77
CA GLN A 737 13.89 -6.15 27.70
C GLN A 737 14.01 -5.17 26.54
N THR A 738 15.15 -5.18 25.84
CA THR A 738 15.31 -4.49 24.55
C THR A 738 16.41 -5.16 23.74
N SER A 739 16.14 -5.38 22.44
CA SER A 739 17.13 -5.95 21.51
C SER A 739 17.81 -4.90 20.64
N LYS A 740 17.43 -3.62 20.79
CA LYS A 740 17.90 -2.51 19.95
C LYS A 740 18.29 -1.31 20.79
N ASN A 741 19.17 -0.49 20.22
CA ASN A 741 19.63 0.73 20.87
C ASN A 741 18.43 1.60 21.22
N LEU A 742 18.36 2.00 22.48
CA LEU A 742 17.24 2.70 23.08
C LEU A 742 17.73 4.03 23.63
N ASN A 743 17.30 5.12 23.00
CA ASN A 743 17.64 6.48 23.43
C ASN A 743 16.39 7.11 24.04
N LEU A 744 16.43 7.39 25.34
CA LEU A 744 15.31 7.99 26.06
C LEU A 744 15.67 9.40 26.53
N THR A 745 14.77 10.33 26.21
CA THR A 745 14.82 11.72 26.64
C THR A 745 13.44 12.12 27.17
N THR A 746 13.36 13.26 27.83
CA THR A 746 12.08 13.84 28.28
C THR A 746 12.08 15.37 28.08
N THR A 747 10.91 15.99 28.15
CA THR A 747 10.71 17.45 28.14
C THR A 747 10.66 18.05 29.56
N GLY A 748 10.63 17.23 30.61
CA GLY A 748 10.68 17.63 32.01
C GLY A 748 10.22 16.52 32.97
N GLY A 749 9.97 16.84 34.25
CA GLY A 749 9.54 15.85 35.24
C GLY A 749 10.70 15.05 35.84
N ALA A 750 10.55 14.56 37.07
CA ALA A 750 11.55 13.72 37.72
C ALA A 750 11.23 12.24 37.46
N ASP A 751 11.71 11.73 36.32
CA ASP A 751 11.35 10.39 35.86
C ASP A 751 12.09 9.28 36.61
N ALA A 752 11.41 8.15 36.79
CA ALA A 752 11.94 6.95 37.40
C ALA A 752 12.16 5.85 36.34
N TYR A 753 13.42 5.55 36.01
CA TYR A 753 13.78 4.48 35.08
C TYR A 753 14.12 3.21 35.86
N THR A 754 13.45 2.10 35.56
CA THR A 754 13.83 0.76 36.05
C THR A 754 14.24 -0.11 34.88
N ILE A 755 15.51 -0.49 34.82
CA ILE A 755 16.09 -1.34 33.79
C ILE A 755 16.31 -2.74 34.37
N GLY A 756 15.81 -3.77 33.69
CA GLY A 756 15.78 -5.14 34.19
C GLY A 756 14.61 -5.39 35.16
N GLY A 757 14.71 -6.40 36.01
CA GLY A 757 13.70 -6.70 37.01
C GLY A 757 13.86 -8.04 37.73
N ALA A 758 13.00 -8.27 38.71
CA ALA A 758 13.08 -9.43 39.62
C ALA A 758 12.88 -10.80 38.94
N ALA A 759 12.23 -10.86 37.76
CA ALA A 759 11.96 -12.13 37.09
C ALA A 759 13.14 -12.63 36.23
N ASN A 760 13.86 -11.71 35.56
CA ASN A 760 14.84 -12.06 34.52
C ASN A 760 16.18 -11.31 34.67
N GLY A 761 16.34 -10.49 35.70
CA GLY A 761 17.49 -9.59 35.86
C GLY A 761 17.58 -8.55 34.74
N ALA A 762 18.80 -8.10 34.46
CA ALA A 762 19.13 -7.16 33.37
C ALA A 762 19.54 -7.88 32.06
N GLN A 763 19.43 -9.21 31.99
CA GLN A 763 19.96 -9.98 30.85
C GLN A 763 19.15 -9.85 29.56
N GLY A 764 17.91 -9.35 29.65
CA GLY A 764 17.10 -9.02 28.49
C GLY A 764 17.50 -7.72 27.77
N ILE A 765 18.51 -7.01 28.28
CA ILE A 765 19.00 -5.76 27.72
C ILE A 765 20.17 -6.06 26.78
N LEU A 766 19.87 -6.20 25.49
CA LEU A 766 20.81 -6.58 24.43
C LEU A 766 21.18 -5.41 23.51
N GLY A 767 20.44 -4.29 23.56
CA GLY A 767 20.80 -3.04 22.89
C GLY A 767 21.20 -1.96 23.89
N ASP A 768 22.11 -1.06 23.48
CA ASP A 768 22.63 0.00 24.35
C ASP A 768 21.51 0.97 24.76
N ILE A 769 21.47 1.33 26.04
CA ILE A 769 20.52 2.30 26.59
C ILE A 769 21.24 3.61 26.89
N THR A 770 20.71 4.72 26.38
CA THR A 770 21.16 6.07 26.70
C THR A 770 20.01 6.89 27.29
N LEU A 771 20.21 7.47 28.47
CA LEU A 771 19.20 8.23 29.21
C LEU A 771 19.61 9.70 29.43
N GLN A 772 18.66 10.61 29.25
CA GLN A 772 18.81 12.04 29.55
C GLN A 772 17.46 12.66 29.97
N ASN A 773 17.47 13.73 30.75
CA ASN A 773 16.27 14.42 31.26
C ASN A 773 16.53 15.92 31.49
N PRO A 774 16.73 16.73 30.46
CA PRO A 774 16.77 18.18 30.66
C PRO A 774 15.36 18.72 30.94
N PRO A 775 15.15 19.69 31.86
CA PRO A 775 16.10 20.25 32.83
C PRO A 775 16.05 19.58 34.22
N ASN A 776 15.32 18.47 34.37
CA ASN A 776 15.11 17.82 35.66
C ASN A 776 16.15 16.71 35.89
N HIS A 777 15.98 15.89 36.92
CA HIS A 777 16.92 14.83 37.22
C HIS A 777 16.19 13.50 37.41
N ASN A 778 16.72 12.46 36.80
CA ASN A 778 16.19 11.11 36.84
C ASN A 778 16.54 10.39 38.15
N ASN A 779 15.70 9.44 38.53
CA ASN A 779 16.08 8.35 39.43
C ASN A 779 16.22 7.06 38.62
N ILE A 780 17.42 6.49 38.58
CA ILE A 780 17.74 5.33 37.75
C ILE A 780 17.90 4.12 38.65
N THR A 781 17.22 3.03 38.31
CA THR A 781 17.38 1.73 38.96
C THR A 781 17.77 0.70 37.93
N VAL A 782 18.94 0.08 38.09
CA VAL A 782 19.34 -1.11 37.33
C VAL A 782 19.15 -2.32 38.24
N ASN A 783 18.19 -3.17 37.90
CA ASN A 783 17.74 -4.28 38.74
C ASN A 783 18.10 -5.64 38.13
N ASP A 784 19.16 -6.24 38.66
CA ASP A 784 19.62 -7.58 38.31
C ASP A 784 19.20 -8.67 39.31
N ALA A 785 18.26 -8.38 40.23
CA ALA A 785 17.85 -9.28 41.31
C ALA A 785 17.31 -10.65 40.83
N GLY A 786 16.84 -10.73 39.58
CA GLY A 786 16.40 -11.99 38.97
C GLY A 786 17.53 -12.88 38.46
N ASN A 787 18.79 -12.43 38.50
CA ASN A 787 19.94 -13.22 38.07
C ASN A 787 20.54 -14.01 39.24
N ALA A 788 20.88 -15.29 39.02
CA ALA A 788 21.50 -16.14 40.03
C ALA A 788 22.98 -16.46 39.74
N LEU A 789 23.52 -15.98 38.61
CA LEU A 789 24.91 -16.18 38.20
C LEU A 789 25.77 -15.02 38.68
N ALA A 790 27.01 -15.32 39.03
CA ALA A 790 28.00 -14.29 39.33
C ALA A 790 28.28 -13.40 38.11
N ARG A 791 28.28 -12.08 38.32
CA ARG A 791 28.57 -11.04 37.34
C ARG A 791 29.75 -10.19 37.76
N ILE A 792 30.49 -9.71 36.78
CA ILE A 792 31.52 -8.68 36.97
C ILE A 792 31.04 -7.45 36.22
N ALA A 793 30.62 -6.44 36.98
CA ALA A 793 30.18 -5.16 36.47
C ALA A 793 31.22 -4.06 36.70
N THR A 794 31.23 -3.06 35.83
CA THR A 794 32.07 -1.86 35.99
C THR A 794 31.22 -0.62 35.74
N LEU A 795 31.26 0.31 36.69
CA LEU A 795 30.74 1.66 36.59
C LEU A 795 31.91 2.63 36.37
N ASP A 796 31.87 3.37 35.27
CA ASP A 796 32.88 4.35 34.87
C ASP A 796 32.20 5.50 34.10
N ASP A 797 32.97 6.52 33.75
CA ASP A 797 32.50 7.68 32.99
C ASP A 797 32.77 7.47 31.49
N VAL A 798 31.86 7.98 30.63
CA VAL A 798 32.03 8.00 29.18
C VAL A 798 31.57 9.35 28.62
N VAL A 799 32.16 9.80 27.51
CA VAL A 799 31.68 10.99 26.78
C VAL A 799 30.82 10.55 25.60
N ILE A 800 29.55 10.95 25.59
CA ILE A 800 28.60 10.70 24.48
C ILE A 800 28.09 12.06 23.99
N GLY A 801 28.21 12.32 22.69
CA GLY A 801 27.76 13.60 22.11
C GLY A 801 28.45 14.85 22.70
N GLY A 802 29.63 14.71 23.30
CA GLY A 802 30.37 15.80 23.95
C GLY A 802 29.98 16.09 25.41
N ALA A 803 28.98 15.37 25.97
CA ALA A 803 28.61 15.47 27.38
C ALA A 803 29.08 14.22 28.16
N PRO A 804 29.37 14.34 29.47
CA PRO A 804 29.78 13.21 30.31
C PRO A 804 28.56 12.41 30.80
N TYR A 805 28.68 11.09 30.76
CA TYR A 805 27.67 10.11 31.16
C TYR A 805 28.29 9.10 32.13
N GLY A 806 27.52 8.64 33.11
CA GLY A 806 27.82 7.41 33.83
C GLY A 806 27.49 6.23 32.94
N ARG A 807 28.36 5.20 32.91
CA ARG A 807 28.18 4.00 32.11
C ARG A 807 28.41 2.75 32.94
N LEU A 808 27.38 1.91 33.02
CA LEU A 808 27.44 0.58 33.60
C LEU A 808 27.63 -0.48 32.50
N THR A 809 28.61 -1.36 32.71
CA THR A 809 28.93 -2.48 31.82
C THR A 809 29.00 -3.80 32.60
N GLY A 810 28.76 -4.94 31.96
CA GLY A 810 28.96 -6.28 32.52
C GLY A 810 27.79 -6.86 33.34
N LEU A 811 26.88 -6.02 33.85
CA LEU A 811 25.65 -6.47 34.51
C LEU A 811 24.58 -6.92 33.49
N ALA A 812 24.40 -6.12 32.43
CA ALA A 812 23.65 -6.46 31.24
C ALA A 812 24.61 -6.80 30.06
N PRO A 813 24.16 -7.56 29.05
CA PRO A 813 24.92 -7.75 27.81
C PRO A 813 25.25 -6.45 27.07
N ALA A 814 24.36 -5.46 27.10
CA ALA A 814 24.58 -4.14 26.52
C ALA A 814 24.93 -3.07 27.56
N ASN A 815 25.38 -1.90 27.09
CA ASN A 815 25.75 -0.78 27.94
C ASN A 815 24.52 -0.01 28.41
N ILE A 816 24.54 0.43 29.67
CA ILE A 816 23.53 1.33 30.22
C ILE A 816 24.22 2.63 30.58
N SER A 817 23.85 3.73 29.93
CA SER A 817 24.47 5.03 30.11
C SER A 817 23.45 6.12 30.45
N TRP A 818 23.80 7.02 31.35
CA TRP A 818 22.96 8.14 31.77
C TRP A 818 23.75 9.44 31.95
N LYS A 819 23.14 10.56 31.58
CA LYS A 819 23.80 11.86 31.65
C LYS A 819 23.86 12.36 33.10
N PHE A 820 25.06 12.70 33.59
CA PHE A 820 25.27 13.13 34.99
C PHE A 820 24.42 14.35 35.36
N ASN A 821 24.45 15.40 34.54
CA ASN A 821 23.68 16.63 34.78
C ASN A 821 22.15 16.44 34.78
N ASP A 822 21.67 15.25 34.41
CA ASP A 822 20.25 14.93 34.32
C ASP A 822 19.88 13.74 35.24
N THR A 823 20.72 13.40 36.21
CA THR A 823 20.54 12.26 37.12
C THR A 823 20.70 12.69 38.59
N SER A 824 19.78 12.26 39.45
CA SER A 824 19.78 12.59 40.89
C SER A 824 20.29 11.44 41.74
N ALA A 825 19.98 10.21 41.34
CA ALA A 825 20.37 9.01 42.03
C ALA A 825 20.41 7.81 41.08
N VAL A 826 21.31 6.88 41.38
CA VAL A 826 21.46 5.58 40.72
C VAL A 826 21.39 4.48 41.77
N ASN A 827 20.52 3.51 41.54
CA ASN A 827 20.35 2.32 42.38
C ASN A 827 20.73 1.09 41.56
N ILE A 828 21.79 0.39 41.95
CA ILE A 828 22.21 -0.86 41.31
C ILE A 828 21.87 -2.01 42.26
N THR A 829 21.03 -2.93 41.79
CA THR A 829 20.70 -4.16 42.52
C THR A 829 21.34 -5.35 41.82
N HIS A 830 22.14 -6.12 42.55
CA HIS A 830 22.76 -7.35 42.08
C HIS A 830 21.87 -8.57 42.33
N GLY A 831 22.23 -9.65 41.65
CA GLY A 831 21.57 -10.93 41.75
C GLY A 831 21.90 -11.68 43.04
N SER A 832 21.55 -12.96 43.07
CA SER A 832 21.92 -13.87 44.17
C SER A 832 23.28 -14.55 43.96
N GLY A 833 23.97 -14.24 42.85
CA GLY A 833 25.33 -14.72 42.55
C GLY A 833 26.37 -14.10 43.48
N ALA A 834 27.62 -14.54 43.37
CA ALA A 834 28.74 -13.82 44.00
C ALA A 834 29.20 -12.72 43.05
N ASP A 835 28.60 -11.54 43.15
CA ASP A 835 28.73 -10.48 42.17
C ASP A 835 29.89 -9.53 42.51
N THR A 836 30.59 -9.03 41.49
CA THR A 836 31.66 -8.03 41.62
C THR A 836 31.26 -6.75 40.91
N LEU A 837 31.24 -5.61 41.60
CA LEU A 837 31.07 -4.29 40.99
C LEU A 837 32.29 -3.41 41.25
N ASN A 838 32.92 -2.97 40.17
CA ASN A 838 34.01 -2.02 40.19
C ASN A 838 33.47 -0.62 39.89
N VAL A 839 33.42 0.26 40.90
CA VAL A 839 33.06 1.67 40.78
C VAL A 839 34.35 2.48 40.63
N ARG A 840 34.73 2.75 39.38
CA ARG A 840 35.97 3.48 39.07
C ARG A 840 35.81 4.98 39.20
N ARG A 841 34.70 5.51 38.69
CA ARG A 841 34.32 6.92 38.72
C ARG A 841 32.81 7.04 38.77
N HIS A 842 32.32 8.09 39.44
CA HIS A 842 30.90 8.41 39.47
C HIS A 842 30.64 9.82 40.01
N GLN A 843 29.53 10.45 39.57
CA GLN A 843 29.17 11.82 39.93
C GLN A 843 27.74 11.97 40.50
N ASP A 844 26.94 10.89 40.55
CA ASP A 844 25.58 10.92 41.11
C ASP A 844 25.54 10.20 42.48
N ALA A 845 24.44 10.33 43.24
CA ALA A 845 24.29 9.52 44.44
C ALA A 845 24.09 8.04 44.07
N LEU A 846 24.96 7.15 44.55
CA LEU A 846 24.94 5.73 44.20
C LEU A 846 24.53 4.86 45.39
N THR A 847 23.52 4.02 45.20
CA THR A 847 23.18 2.94 46.14
C THR A 847 23.39 1.59 45.48
N ILE A 848 24.15 0.71 46.15
CA ILE A 848 24.43 -0.65 45.70
C ILE A 848 23.75 -1.63 46.66
N GLN A 849 22.96 -2.55 46.12
CA GLN A 849 22.14 -3.51 46.86
C GLN A 849 22.45 -4.93 46.40
N GLY A 850 23.10 -5.73 47.25
CA GLY A 850 23.15 -7.19 47.10
C GLY A 850 21.85 -7.83 47.57
N THR A 851 21.38 -8.88 46.87
CA THR A 851 20.15 -9.61 47.24
C THR A 851 20.42 -10.96 47.89
N ALA A 852 21.60 -11.55 47.68
CA ALA A 852 22.21 -12.65 48.43
C ALA A 852 23.71 -12.70 48.09
N GLY A 853 24.37 -13.86 48.22
CA GLY A 853 25.72 -14.05 47.68
C GLY A 853 26.86 -13.47 48.51
N ALA A 854 28.09 -13.84 48.11
CA ALA A 854 29.34 -13.30 48.67
C ALA A 854 29.90 -12.25 47.68
N ASP A 855 29.38 -11.04 47.76
CA ASP A 855 29.66 -10.00 46.76
C ASP A 855 30.96 -9.26 47.05
N THR A 856 31.52 -8.64 46.02
CA THR A 856 32.65 -7.71 46.13
C THR A 856 32.27 -6.37 45.49
N VAL A 857 32.39 -5.28 46.25
CA VAL A 857 32.28 -3.92 45.72
C VAL A 857 33.64 -3.27 45.86
N THR A 858 34.27 -2.93 44.74
CA THR A 858 35.52 -2.18 44.73
C THR A 858 35.22 -0.75 44.29
N VAL A 859 35.57 0.23 45.12
CA VAL A 859 35.42 1.65 44.83
C VAL A 859 36.82 2.24 44.65
N GLY A 860 37.04 3.03 43.59
CA GLY A 860 38.33 3.63 43.27
C GLY A 860 39.24 2.75 42.39
N GLY A 861 40.55 2.79 42.65
CA GLY A 861 41.58 1.99 41.98
C GLY A 861 42.00 2.51 40.60
N VAL A 862 41.61 3.74 40.25
CA VAL A 862 41.98 4.35 38.96
C VAL A 862 43.38 4.95 39.05
N ALA A 863 44.29 4.52 38.17
CA ALA A 863 45.65 5.03 38.15
C ALA A 863 45.70 6.57 38.01
N GLY A 864 46.42 7.23 38.93
CA GLY A 864 46.58 8.68 38.97
C GLY A 864 45.39 9.45 39.55
N ILE A 865 44.34 8.77 40.01
CA ILE A 865 43.13 9.37 40.59
C ILE A 865 42.78 8.74 41.93
N GLY A 866 42.92 7.41 42.07
CA GLY A 866 42.49 6.67 43.25
C GLY A 866 40.98 6.82 43.48
N MET A 867 40.62 7.19 44.70
CA MET A 867 39.23 7.44 45.11
C MET A 867 38.73 8.85 44.76
N ASN A 868 39.58 9.76 44.25
CA ASN A 868 39.18 11.13 43.89
C ASN A 868 38.17 11.22 42.73
N GLY A 869 38.02 10.14 41.95
CA GLY A 869 37.05 10.05 40.85
C GLY A 869 35.62 9.77 41.32
N VAL A 870 35.42 9.56 42.63
CA VAL A 870 34.11 9.30 43.24
C VAL A 870 33.65 10.58 43.92
N THR A 871 32.96 11.43 43.15
CA THR A 871 32.62 12.79 43.58
C THR A 871 31.23 12.92 44.20
N ALA A 872 30.52 11.81 44.38
CA ALA A 872 29.22 11.76 44.99
C ALA A 872 29.06 10.54 45.92
N PRO A 873 28.17 10.60 46.93
CA PRO A 873 28.10 9.58 47.97
C PRO A 873 27.75 8.19 47.43
N VAL A 874 28.41 7.16 47.97
CA VAL A 874 28.11 5.76 47.69
C VAL A 874 27.60 5.09 48.96
N THR A 875 26.49 4.37 48.88
CA THR A 875 25.97 3.55 49.98
C THR A 875 25.87 2.08 49.58
N VAL A 876 26.44 1.19 50.39
CA VAL A 876 26.48 -0.26 50.11
C VAL A 876 25.67 -1.06 51.12
N PHE A 877 24.80 -1.92 50.59
CA PHE A 877 23.92 -2.81 51.33
C PHE A 877 23.96 -4.23 50.72
N ASN A 878 23.59 -5.21 51.53
CA ASN A 878 23.34 -6.58 51.08
C ASN A 878 22.35 -7.26 52.01
N THR A 879 21.08 -7.30 51.63
CA THR A 879 20.00 -7.57 52.60
C THR A 879 19.97 -9.02 53.09
N SER A 880 20.47 -9.97 52.29
CA SER A 880 20.46 -11.41 52.62
C SER A 880 21.78 -12.14 52.35
N GLY A 881 22.85 -11.39 52.05
CA GLY A 881 24.17 -11.91 51.71
C GLY A 881 25.27 -11.23 52.52
N ALA A 882 26.50 -11.36 52.05
CA ALA A 882 27.66 -10.71 52.65
C ALA A 882 28.53 -10.07 51.59
N THR A 883 28.91 -8.81 51.78
CA THR A 883 29.74 -8.07 50.84
C THR A 883 31.12 -7.77 51.41
N THR A 884 32.15 -7.94 50.59
CA THR A 884 33.47 -7.36 50.78
C THR A 884 33.51 -6.01 50.07
N LEU A 885 33.65 -4.93 50.83
CA LEU A 885 33.84 -3.58 50.30
C LEU A 885 35.34 -3.27 50.27
N VAL A 886 35.90 -3.01 49.10
CA VAL A 886 37.28 -2.56 48.91
C VAL A 886 37.24 -1.08 48.55
N LEU A 887 37.84 -0.24 49.39
CA LEU A 887 38.08 1.17 49.10
C LEU A 887 39.54 1.30 48.68
N ASP A 888 39.73 1.43 47.37
CA ASP A 888 41.03 1.39 46.72
C ASP A 888 41.49 2.80 46.34
N ASP A 889 42.25 3.42 47.22
CA ASP A 889 42.88 4.72 46.99
C ASP A 889 44.33 4.58 46.50
N SER A 890 44.76 3.37 46.11
CA SER A 890 46.16 3.10 45.73
C SER A 890 46.65 3.91 44.53
N GLY A 891 45.72 4.37 43.69
CA GLY A 891 46.00 5.19 42.51
C GLY A 891 46.10 6.70 42.79
N ASP A 892 45.81 7.17 44.01
CA ASP A 892 45.97 8.59 44.35
C ASP A 892 47.46 8.95 44.51
N THR A 893 47.78 10.21 44.23
CA THR A 893 49.11 10.81 44.33
C THR A 893 49.17 11.94 45.37
N ALA A 894 48.12 12.10 46.19
CA ALA A 894 48.06 13.04 47.29
C ALA A 894 48.04 12.32 48.65
N ALA A 895 48.41 13.04 49.71
CA ALA A 895 48.24 12.57 51.09
C ALA A 895 46.83 12.89 51.58
N ASN A 896 46.16 11.90 52.14
CA ASN A 896 44.77 11.98 52.60
C ASN A 896 44.68 11.75 54.11
N VAL A 897 43.67 12.39 54.74
CA VAL A 897 43.25 12.09 56.11
C VAL A 897 41.97 11.29 56.03
N LEU A 898 42.08 9.99 56.23
CA LEU A 898 41.00 9.04 56.18
C LEU A 898 40.39 8.88 57.57
N ILE A 899 39.06 8.95 57.67
CA ILE A 899 38.32 8.69 58.91
C ILE A 899 37.30 7.59 58.66
N HIS A 900 37.39 6.51 59.44
CA HIS A 900 36.38 5.45 59.55
C HIS A 900 35.62 5.62 60.87
N GLU A 901 34.30 5.72 60.80
CA GLU A 901 33.43 5.99 61.96
C GLU A 901 32.05 5.36 61.81
N MET A 902 31.23 5.43 62.87
CA MET A 902 29.79 5.13 62.79
C MET A 902 28.98 6.42 62.60
N ASN A 903 28.25 6.51 61.48
CA ASN A 903 27.42 7.69 61.23
C ASN A 903 26.10 7.67 62.05
N THR A 904 25.34 8.77 61.96
CA THR A 904 24.07 8.95 62.69
C THR A 904 22.96 7.96 62.30
N LEU A 905 23.09 7.24 61.18
CA LEU A 905 22.16 6.20 60.72
C LEU A 905 22.61 4.78 61.12
N LEU A 906 23.63 4.67 61.97
CA LEU A 906 24.25 3.42 62.39
C LEU A 906 24.82 2.62 61.20
N LEU A 907 25.29 3.34 60.16
CA LEU A 907 26.09 2.78 59.07
C LEU A 907 27.56 3.03 59.37
N GLY A 908 28.43 2.15 58.88
CA GLY A 908 29.85 2.42 58.82
C GLY A 908 30.10 3.47 57.75
N ARG A 909 30.88 4.49 58.07
CA ARG A 909 31.20 5.60 57.19
C ARG A 909 32.69 5.71 57.02
N VAL A 910 33.10 5.94 55.78
CA VAL A 910 34.48 6.26 55.43
C VAL A 910 34.51 7.62 54.74
N SER A 911 35.28 8.55 55.28
CA SER A 911 35.42 9.91 54.76
C SER A 911 36.89 10.29 54.58
N GLY A 912 37.16 11.28 53.72
CA GLY A 912 38.52 11.79 53.47
C GLY A 912 39.38 10.96 52.52
N MET A 913 38.98 9.71 52.20
CA MET A 913 39.51 8.93 51.07
C MET A 913 38.98 9.40 49.71
N SER A 914 37.76 9.96 49.67
CA SER A 914 37.15 10.53 48.47
C SER A 914 36.50 11.87 48.80
N PRO A 915 36.17 12.71 47.79
CA PRO A 915 35.48 13.99 47.98
C PRO A 915 34.17 13.91 48.78
N THR A 916 33.52 12.74 48.80
CA THR A 916 32.26 12.50 49.50
C THR A 916 32.30 11.18 50.28
N PRO A 917 31.55 11.03 51.37
CA PRO A 917 31.63 9.82 52.20
C PRO A 917 31.11 8.56 51.47
N ILE A 918 31.68 7.42 51.85
CA ILE A 918 31.20 6.09 51.49
C ILE A 918 30.57 5.46 52.73
N ASP A 919 29.28 5.13 52.64
CA ASP A 919 28.51 4.53 53.73
C ASP A 919 28.24 3.04 53.44
N TYR A 920 28.16 2.22 54.48
CA TYR A 920 27.82 0.81 54.35
C TYR A 920 27.11 0.24 55.58
N ARG A 921 26.27 -0.78 55.40
CA ARG A 921 25.54 -1.41 56.50
C ARG A 921 26.37 -2.51 57.17
N PHE A 922 26.62 -2.36 58.48
CA PHE A 922 27.28 -3.39 59.28
C PHE A 922 26.55 -4.75 59.20
N GLY A 923 27.31 -5.83 59.13
CA GLY A 923 26.79 -7.21 59.01
C GLY A 923 26.27 -7.59 57.61
N GLN A 924 25.87 -6.62 56.79
CA GLN A 924 25.60 -6.82 55.37
C GLN A 924 26.90 -6.70 54.55
N VAL A 925 27.73 -5.71 54.88
CA VAL A 925 29.14 -5.69 54.50
C VAL A 925 29.92 -6.32 55.65
N ASN A 926 30.48 -7.51 55.45
CA ASN A 926 31.19 -8.24 56.51
C ASN A 926 32.69 -7.91 56.56
N THR A 927 33.21 -7.33 55.49
CA THR A 927 34.62 -7.01 55.32
C THR A 927 34.72 -5.66 54.62
N VAL A 928 35.48 -4.75 55.20
CA VAL A 928 35.93 -3.50 54.55
C VAL A 928 37.43 -3.58 54.41
N ARG A 929 37.99 -3.27 53.23
CA ARG A 929 39.43 -3.13 53.02
C ARG A 929 39.73 -1.70 52.66
N LEU A 930 40.59 -1.07 53.44
CA LEU A 930 41.09 0.30 53.22
C LEU A 930 42.47 0.17 52.58
N GLN A 931 42.59 0.52 51.30
CA GLN A 931 43.87 0.52 50.59
C GLN A 931 44.26 1.96 50.29
N THR A 932 45.39 2.41 50.82
CA THR A 932 45.84 3.80 50.70
C THR A 932 46.84 3.97 49.55
N SER A 933 47.07 5.23 49.17
CA SER A 933 47.90 5.64 48.02
C SER A 933 49.30 5.00 48.01
N GLN A 934 49.73 4.50 46.85
CA GLN A 934 51.11 4.00 46.67
C GLN A 934 52.05 5.19 46.37
N GLY A 935 53.07 5.44 47.20
CA GLY A 935 54.01 6.56 46.97
C GLY A 935 54.80 7.00 48.21
N SER A 936 55.47 8.16 48.18
CA SER A 936 56.15 8.74 49.37
C SER A 936 55.25 9.68 50.19
N PHE A 937 53.93 9.45 50.15
CA PHE A 937 52.94 10.30 50.79
C PHE A 937 52.54 9.73 52.16
N ASN A 938 52.35 10.63 53.12
CA ASN A 938 52.09 10.29 54.51
C ASN A 938 50.58 10.41 54.79
N ASN A 939 49.83 9.35 54.51
CA ASN A 939 48.40 9.31 54.86
C ASN A 939 48.22 9.23 56.37
N ILE A 940 47.13 9.81 56.86
CA ILE A 940 46.66 9.61 58.24
C ILE A 940 45.38 8.80 58.17
N THR A 941 45.38 7.60 58.74
CA THR A 941 44.20 6.74 58.85
C THR A 941 43.71 6.73 60.30
N VAL A 942 42.47 7.14 60.49
CA VAL A 942 41.79 7.24 61.79
C VAL A 942 40.62 6.27 61.80
N ILE A 943 40.54 5.44 62.85
CA ILE A 943 39.44 4.48 63.07
C ILE A 943 38.80 4.81 64.42
N HIS A 944 37.71 5.57 64.43
CA HIS A 944 36.98 5.94 65.65
C HIS A 944 36.11 4.77 66.15
N GLU A 945 35.23 4.22 65.31
CA GLU A 945 34.33 3.13 65.73
C GLU A 945 34.16 2.03 64.69
N THR A 946 34.03 0.80 65.18
CA THR A 946 33.76 -0.37 64.32
C THR A 946 32.65 -1.24 64.90
N SER A 947 32.23 -2.26 64.15
CA SER A 947 31.25 -3.25 64.59
C SER A 947 31.83 -4.65 64.55
N PRO A 948 31.56 -5.52 65.54
CA PRO A 948 32.01 -6.92 65.49
C PRO A 948 31.38 -7.70 64.32
N LEU A 949 30.34 -7.16 63.67
CA LEU A 949 29.72 -7.75 62.49
C LEU A 949 30.49 -7.46 61.19
N THR A 950 31.45 -6.53 61.20
CA THR A 950 32.23 -6.12 60.02
C THR A 950 33.71 -5.97 60.38
N ARG A 951 34.58 -6.75 59.75
CA ARG A 951 36.03 -6.61 59.91
C ARG A 951 36.57 -5.53 58.99
N VAL A 952 37.28 -4.55 59.55
CA VAL A 952 37.98 -3.52 58.79
C VAL A 952 39.45 -3.92 58.64
N PHE A 953 39.90 -4.15 57.41
CA PHE A 953 41.29 -4.43 57.07
C PHE A 953 41.98 -3.19 56.57
N TYR A 954 43.24 -3.02 56.94
CA TYR A 954 44.08 -1.92 56.48
C TYR A 954 45.27 -2.44 55.68
N ASP A 955 45.42 -1.88 54.47
CA ASP A 955 46.47 -2.18 53.51
C ASP A 955 47.23 -0.88 53.19
N PRO A 956 48.26 -0.50 53.97
CA PRO A 956 49.01 0.73 53.72
C PRO A 956 49.76 0.69 52.39
N GLY A 957 49.81 1.84 51.69
CA GLY A 957 50.49 2.01 50.42
C GLY A 957 51.92 2.54 50.54
N SER A 958 52.28 3.15 51.68
CA SER A 958 53.65 3.63 51.96
C SER A 958 54.11 3.37 53.39
N ILE A 959 55.44 3.43 53.60
CA ILE A 959 56.04 3.36 54.94
C ILE A 959 55.88 4.65 55.76
N GLY A 960 55.41 5.75 55.14
CA GLY A 960 55.28 7.07 55.78
C GLY A 960 53.93 7.31 56.46
N GLU A 961 53.05 6.30 56.50
CA GLU A 961 51.67 6.47 56.96
C GLU A 961 51.53 6.47 58.49
N THR A 962 50.54 7.21 58.98
CA THR A 962 50.14 7.27 60.38
C THR A 962 48.82 6.55 60.57
N LEU A 963 48.74 5.67 61.57
CA LEU A 963 47.53 4.95 61.95
C LEU A 963 47.09 5.34 63.36
N GLN A 964 45.82 5.70 63.53
CA GLN A 964 45.20 6.01 64.81
C GLN A 964 43.94 5.15 64.97
N VAL A 965 43.86 4.39 66.06
CA VAL A 965 42.74 3.50 66.37
C VAL A 965 42.18 3.90 67.73
N ASN A 966 40.95 4.40 67.73
CA ASN A 966 40.22 4.88 68.91
C ASN A 966 40.93 5.98 69.71
N GLU A 967 41.58 6.93 69.03
CA GLU A 967 42.33 8.01 69.68
C GLU A 967 41.44 9.04 70.38
N ASP A 968 40.14 9.04 70.12
CA ASP A 968 39.16 9.88 70.82
C ASP A 968 38.68 9.25 72.14
N SER A 969 39.06 8.00 72.42
CA SER A 969 38.64 7.19 73.58
C SER A 969 37.12 6.98 73.70
N THR A 970 36.38 7.02 72.60
CA THR A 970 34.91 6.83 72.61
C THR A 970 34.51 5.51 71.97
N GLY A 971 33.71 4.71 72.66
CA GLY A 971 33.23 3.44 72.09
C GLY A 971 34.36 2.41 71.90
N SER A 972 34.38 1.72 70.76
CA SER A 972 35.42 0.73 70.45
C SER A 972 35.72 0.62 68.95
N ALA A 973 37.00 0.46 68.63
CA ALA A 973 37.50 0.26 67.28
C ALA A 973 38.37 -0.99 67.18
N ALA A 974 38.19 -1.76 66.11
CA ALA A 974 38.97 -2.95 65.81
C ALA A 974 39.44 -2.92 64.36
N LEU A 975 40.76 -2.90 64.16
CA LEU A 975 41.41 -2.97 62.86
C LEU A 975 42.11 -4.33 62.70
N TYR A 976 42.12 -4.85 61.48
CA TYR A 976 42.73 -6.12 61.15
C TYR A 976 43.83 -5.95 60.10
N THR A 977 44.93 -6.69 60.23
CA THR A 977 45.97 -6.78 59.21
C THR A 977 46.17 -8.25 58.83
N ASN A 978 46.23 -8.55 57.53
CA ASN A 978 46.45 -9.92 57.03
C ASN A 978 47.62 -9.98 56.04
N ARG A 979 48.57 -9.08 56.24
CA ARG A 979 49.82 -8.92 55.50
C ARG A 979 50.81 -8.18 56.39
N SER A 980 52.09 -8.22 56.03
CA SER A 980 53.07 -7.35 56.68
C SER A 980 52.75 -5.89 56.36
N VAL A 981 52.82 -5.04 57.38
CA VAL A 981 52.54 -3.60 57.31
C VAL A 981 53.75 -2.80 57.77
N SER A 982 53.96 -1.62 57.20
CA SER A 982 55.05 -0.73 57.57
C SER A 982 54.53 0.69 57.62
N LEU A 983 54.73 1.37 58.75
CA LEU A 983 54.13 2.67 59.08
C LEU A 983 55.18 3.62 59.65
N ASN A 984 54.90 4.92 59.62
CA ASN A 984 55.66 5.91 60.37
C ASN A 984 55.30 5.84 61.86
N SER A 985 53.99 5.81 62.17
CA SER A 985 53.53 5.77 63.56
C SER A 985 52.17 5.08 63.69
N ALA A 986 51.98 4.35 64.79
CA ALA A 986 50.69 3.78 65.17
C ALA A 986 50.29 4.20 66.60
N LEU A 987 49.05 4.63 66.78
CA LEU A 987 48.43 4.93 68.07
C LEU A 987 47.22 4.02 68.28
N ILE A 988 47.15 3.37 69.43
CA ILE A 988 46.01 2.57 69.88
C ILE A 988 45.50 3.17 71.18
N GLY A 989 44.37 3.88 71.11
CA GLY A 989 43.72 4.49 72.25
C GLY A 989 42.92 3.49 73.09
N ASP A 990 42.29 4.01 74.15
CA ASP A 990 41.50 3.19 75.07
C ASP A 990 40.29 2.58 74.37
N GLY A 991 40.13 1.25 74.38
CA GLY A 991 39.05 0.56 73.64
C GLY A 991 39.37 0.30 72.15
N GLY A 992 40.54 0.76 71.68
CA GLY A 992 41.07 0.46 70.35
C GLY A 992 41.83 -0.88 70.32
N ALA A 993 41.75 -1.58 69.20
CA ALA A 993 42.44 -2.84 68.99
C ALA A 993 42.98 -2.99 67.57
N ILE A 994 44.23 -3.45 67.45
CA ILE A 994 44.81 -3.94 66.19
C ILE A 994 45.01 -5.45 66.31
N TYR A 995 44.46 -6.20 65.34
CA TYR A 995 44.56 -7.65 65.27
C TYR A 995 45.32 -8.08 64.01
N GLN A 996 46.57 -8.49 64.20
CA GLN A 996 47.30 -9.16 63.14
C GLN A 996 46.76 -10.59 62.98
N GLN A 997 46.38 -10.97 61.76
CA GLN A 997 45.94 -12.32 61.45
C GLN A 997 47.12 -13.29 61.45
N THR A 998 46.83 -14.56 61.72
CA THR A 998 47.81 -15.64 61.65
C THR A 998 48.41 -15.74 60.24
N GLY A 999 49.72 -15.91 60.15
CA GLY A 999 50.46 -15.95 58.89
C GLY A 999 51.91 -15.51 58.99
N GLY A 1000 52.43 -15.25 60.20
CA GLY A 1000 53.81 -14.81 60.40
C GLY A 1000 54.09 -13.40 59.86
N PHE A 1001 53.08 -12.53 59.80
CA PHE A 1001 53.22 -11.17 59.28
C PHE A 1001 54.07 -10.28 60.18
N VAL A 1002 54.65 -9.23 59.59
CA VAL A 1002 55.47 -8.25 60.30
C VAL A 1002 54.74 -6.91 60.38
N PHE A 1003 54.59 -6.39 61.59
CA PHE A 1003 54.15 -5.02 61.84
C PHE A 1003 55.38 -4.13 62.11
N ARG A 1004 55.76 -3.28 61.17
CA ARG A 1004 56.86 -2.33 61.34
C ARG A 1004 56.31 -0.92 61.55
N ALA A 1005 56.83 -0.19 62.54
CA ALA A 1005 56.50 1.21 62.74
C ALA A 1005 57.69 2.01 63.30
N GLY A 1006 57.72 3.32 63.04
CA GLY A 1006 58.69 4.23 63.66
C GLY A 1006 58.38 4.55 65.12
N SER A 1007 57.08 4.59 65.47
CA SER A 1007 56.60 4.68 66.85
C SER A 1007 55.31 3.87 67.04
N VAL A 1008 55.15 3.21 68.19
CA VAL A 1008 53.87 2.60 68.60
C VAL A 1008 53.49 3.09 70.00
N GLN A 1009 52.33 3.72 70.12
CA GLN A 1009 51.76 4.16 71.39
C GLN A 1009 50.48 3.38 71.70
N ILE A 1010 50.40 2.78 72.88
CA ILE A 1010 49.23 2.03 73.35
C ILE A 1010 48.78 2.64 74.69
N TRP A 1011 47.52 3.08 74.79
CA TRP A 1011 46.93 3.59 76.03
C TRP A 1011 46.45 2.45 76.94
N SER A 1012 46.01 2.77 78.16
CA SER A 1012 45.79 1.78 79.22
C SER A 1012 44.82 0.64 78.88
N ASN A 1013 43.82 0.89 78.02
CA ASN A 1013 42.87 -0.13 77.54
C ASN A 1013 43.01 -0.41 76.04
N GLY A 1014 44.13 -0.02 75.43
CA GLY A 1014 44.46 -0.32 74.04
C GLY A 1014 45.02 -1.73 73.89
N LEU A 1015 44.85 -2.31 72.70
CA LEU A 1015 45.27 -3.68 72.42
C LEU A 1015 46.00 -3.82 71.07
N PHE A 1016 47.16 -4.46 71.08
CA PHE A 1016 47.80 -4.98 69.86
C PHE A 1016 48.02 -6.49 69.97
N ASP A 1017 47.35 -7.26 69.10
CA ASP A 1017 47.52 -8.71 69.00
C ASP A 1017 48.40 -9.06 67.80
N VAL A 1018 49.61 -9.55 68.09
CA VAL A 1018 50.63 -9.90 67.09
C VAL A 1018 50.38 -11.29 66.48
N SER A 1019 49.49 -12.09 67.07
CA SER A 1019 49.23 -13.48 66.68
C SER A 1019 50.52 -14.31 66.64
N ASP A 1020 50.81 -15.01 65.54
CA ASP A 1020 52.04 -15.79 65.29
C ASP A 1020 53.14 -14.99 64.56
N GLY A 1021 52.98 -13.66 64.48
CA GLY A 1021 53.86 -12.78 63.72
C GLY A 1021 54.95 -12.11 64.54
N ALA A 1022 55.42 -10.97 64.01
CA ALA A 1022 56.45 -10.16 64.64
C ALA A 1022 56.12 -8.67 64.57
N MET A 1023 56.71 -7.90 65.47
CA MET A 1023 56.70 -6.44 65.44
C MET A 1023 58.15 -5.92 65.39
N ILE A 1024 58.38 -4.90 64.57
CA ILE A 1024 59.65 -4.16 64.48
C ILE A 1024 59.34 -2.70 64.79
N LEU A 1025 59.99 -2.17 65.82
CA LEU A 1025 59.91 -0.76 66.18
C LEU A 1025 61.24 -0.09 65.82
N ASP A 1026 61.23 0.77 64.81
CA ASP A 1026 62.41 1.41 64.22
C ASP A 1026 62.44 2.89 64.59
N TYR A 1027 63.02 3.20 65.75
CA TYR A 1027 62.86 4.49 66.42
C TYR A 1027 64.13 5.36 66.32
N ASP A 1028 63.95 6.70 66.27
CA ASP A 1028 65.08 7.64 66.15
C ASP A 1028 65.72 8.01 67.52
N GLU A 1029 64.94 8.10 68.60
CA GLU A 1029 65.40 8.48 69.95
C GLU A 1029 64.59 7.76 71.07
N GLY A 1030 65.25 7.28 72.13
CA GLY A 1030 64.60 6.69 73.32
C GLY A 1030 65.18 5.34 73.79
N TYR A 1031 64.46 4.68 74.73
CA TYR A 1031 64.72 3.31 75.21
C TYR A 1031 63.42 2.48 75.19
N PRO A 1032 62.84 2.21 74.00
CA PRO A 1032 61.50 1.64 73.92
C PRO A 1032 61.42 0.16 74.30
N LEU A 1033 62.53 -0.58 74.43
CA LEU A 1033 62.49 -1.99 74.82
C LEU A 1033 61.79 -2.20 76.18
N GLU A 1034 62.08 -1.35 77.18
CA GLU A 1034 61.44 -1.44 78.50
C GLU A 1034 59.93 -1.22 78.40
N LEU A 1035 59.50 -0.21 77.64
CA LEU A 1035 58.08 0.09 77.42
C LEU A 1035 57.38 -1.02 76.64
N VAL A 1036 58.03 -1.59 75.62
CA VAL A 1036 57.51 -2.73 74.87
C VAL A 1036 57.37 -3.96 75.77
N GLN A 1037 58.36 -4.24 76.63
CA GLN A 1037 58.31 -5.33 77.59
C GLN A 1037 57.18 -5.13 78.61
N GLU A 1038 56.98 -3.92 79.14
CA GLU A 1038 55.84 -3.60 80.01
C GLU A 1038 54.50 -3.87 79.33
N GLN A 1039 54.37 -3.50 78.05
CA GLN A 1039 53.15 -3.76 77.27
C GLN A 1039 52.95 -5.25 76.98
N ILE A 1040 54.02 -6.02 76.76
CA ILE A 1040 53.96 -7.48 76.64
C ILE A 1040 53.52 -8.12 77.96
N ASN A 1041 54.07 -7.67 79.08
CA ASN A 1041 53.73 -8.18 80.42
C ASN A 1041 52.26 -7.89 80.78
N GLN A 1042 51.74 -6.73 80.38
CA GLN A 1042 50.31 -6.41 80.49
C GLN A 1042 49.46 -7.37 79.64
N GLY A 1043 49.87 -7.64 78.39
CA GLY A 1043 49.16 -8.55 77.48
C GLY A 1043 49.19 -10.01 77.94
N TYR A 1044 50.32 -10.43 78.54
CA TYR A 1044 50.57 -11.77 79.07
C TYR A 1044 49.53 -12.18 80.14
N ASN A 1045 49.21 -11.27 81.05
CA ASN A 1045 48.15 -11.41 82.07
C ASN A 1045 48.16 -12.78 82.79
N GLY A 1046 49.31 -13.16 83.34
CA GLY A 1046 49.47 -14.44 84.06
C GLY A 1046 49.37 -15.68 83.18
N GLY A 1047 49.78 -15.59 81.91
CA GLY A 1047 49.89 -16.71 80.98
C GLY A 1047 48.67 -16.97 80.11
N ASN A 1048 47.56 -16.27 80.32
CA ASN A 1048 46.35 -16.45 79.51
C ASN A 1048 46.34 -15.62 78.21
N TRP A 1049 47.22 -14.61 78.09
CA TRP A 1049 47.31 -13.74 76.91
C TRP A 1049 46.01 -13.01 76.55
N LEU A 1050 45.20 -12.66 77.55
CA LEU A 1050 43.95 -11.91 77.38
C LEU A 1050 44.02 -10.46 77.87
N GLY A 1051 45.21 -9.99 78.30
CA GLY A 1051 45.40 -8.63 78.79
C GLY A 1051 45.37 -7.55 77.69
N PHE A 1052 45.37 -6.28 78.12
CA PHE A 1052 45.62 -5.10 77.28
C PHE A 1052 47.13 -4.92 77.03
N GLY A 1053 47.51 -4.08 76.08
CA GLY A 1053 48.91 -3.94 75.64
C GLY A 1053 49.24 -4.86 74.46
N ILE A 1054 50.46 -5.38 74.39
CA ILE A 1054 50.94 -6.23 73.30
C ILE A 1054 50.73 -7.70 73.70
N ARG A 1055 49.95 -8.45 72.92
CA ARG A 1055 49.65 -9.87 73.22
C ARG A 1055 49.79 -10.76 72.00
N SER A 1056 49.69 -12.08 72.22
CA SER A 1056 49.63 -13.08 71.16
C SER A 1056 48.45 -14.04 71.36
N SER A 1057 47.45 -13.93 70.48
CA SER A 1057 46.39 -14.94 70.38
C SER A 1057 46.90 -16.33 70.00
N ALA A 1058 48.01 -16.43 69.26
CA ALA A 1058 48.64 -17.71 68.92
C ALA A 1058 49.28 -18.37 70.15
N ALA A 1059 49.88 -17.58 71.04
CA ALA A 1059 50.37 -18.05 72.33
C ALA A 1059 49.21 -18.46 73.26
N ALA A 1060 48.14 -17.64 73.31
CA ALA A 1060 46.91 -17.95 74.06
C ALA A 1060 46.29 -19.29 73.64
N ALA A 1061 46.26 -19.56 72.34
CA ALA A 1061 45.68 -20.76 71.75
C ALA A 1061 46.58 -21.99 71.83
N ASN A 1062 47.83 -21.86 72.30
CA ASN A 1062 48.77 -22.98 72.38
C ASN A 1062 48.38 -23.91 73.54
N PRO A 1063 47.94 -25.15 73.27
CA PRO A 1063 47.42 -26.05 74.32
C PRO A 1063 48.47 -26.48 75.34
N ASN A 1064 49.76 -26.33 75.02
CA ASN A 1064 50.88 -26.71 75.89
C ASN A 1064 51.50 -25.51 76.62
N ALA A 1065 50.96 -24.30 76.44
CA ALA A 1065 51.44 -23.06 77.05
C ALA A 1065 52.96 -22.82 76.87
N ARG A 1066 53.53 -23.31 75.75
CA ARG A 1066 54.98 -23.35 75.49
C ARG A 1066 55.52 -22.19 74.65
N THR A 1067 54.65 -21.32 74.14
CA THR A 1067 55.02 -20.17 73.29
C THR A 1067 54.65 -18.86 73.96
N THR A 1068 55.36 -17.81 73.60
CA THR A 1068 55.28 -16.46 74.17
C THR A 1068 55.63 -15.40 73.11
N LEU A 1069 55.67 -14.14 73.54
CA LEU A 1069 56.31 -13.04 72.82
C LEU A 1069 57.64 -12.72 73.49
N GLY A 1070 58.75 -12.87 72.77
CA GLY A 1070 60.05 -12.39 73.20
C GLY A 1070 60.35 -11.01 72.62
N ALA A 1071 61.09 -10.18 73.36
CA ALA A 1071 61.53 -8.86 72.92
C ALA A 1071 63.04 -8.64 73.15
N MET A 1072 63.76 -8.14 72.15
CA MET A 1072 65.17 -7.75 72.28
C MET A 1072 65.55 -6.60 71.35
N GLU A 1073 66.69 -5.96 71.62
CA GLU A 1073 67.27 -4.96 70.73
C GLU A 1073 67.88 -5.59 69.47
N GLY A 1074 67.85 -4.85 68.37
CA GLY A 1074 68.44 -5.25 67.09
C GLY A 1074 69.95 -5.44 67.20
N SER A 1075 70.63 -4.68 68.06
CA SER A 1075 72.05 -4.89 68.35
C SER A 1075 72.35 -6.28 68.89
N ASP A 1076 71.48 -6.84 69.73
CA ASP A 1076 71.67 -8.16 70.33
C ASP A 1076 71.44 -9.25 69.29
N HIS A 1077 70.37 -9.12 68.48
CA HIS A 1077 70.11 -9.99 67.35
C HIS A 1077 71.28 -10.01 66.35
N ILE A 1078 71.80 -8.83 65.97
CA ILE A 1078 72.92 -8.69 65.01
C ILE A 1078 74.20 -9.29 65.59
N ALA A 1079 74.51 -8.99 66.85
CA ALA A 1079 75.73 -9.44 67.50
C ALA A 1079 75.81 -10.97 67.60
N PHE A 1080 74.67 -11.64 67.84
CA PHE A 1080 74.63 -13.09 67.98
C PHE A 1080 74.42 -13.83 66.64
N SER A 1081 73.42 -13.42 65.85
CA SER A 1081 73.06 -14.13 64.61
C SER A 1081 73.97 -13.80 63.42
N GLY A 1082 74.67 -12.66 63.48
CA GLY A 1082 75.41 -12.09 62.35
C GLY A 1082 74.51 -11.56 61.22
N MET A 1083 73.19 -11.54 61.40
CA MET A 1083 72.21 -11.13 60.39
C MET A 1083 71.70 -9.71 60.65
N THR A 1084 71.74 -8.85 59.63
CA THR A 1084 71.13 -7.50 59.63
C THR A 1084 69.67 -7.54 59.15
N THR A 1085 69.03 -8.71 59.22
CA THR A 1085 67.65 -8.93 58.79
C THR A 1085 66.89 -9.72 59.84
N PHE A 1086 65.64 -9.34 60.11
CA PHE A 1086 64.73 -10.01 61.03
C PHE A 1086 63.37 -10.24 60.36
N ASN A 1087 62.90 -11.48 60.34
CA ASN A 1087 61.69 -11.90 59.61
C ASN A 1087 61.60 -11.35 58.16
N GLY A 1088 62.74 -11.29 57.47
CA GLY A 1088 62.85 -10.81 56.09
C GLY A 1088 62.91 -9.28 55.91
N GLN A 1089 62.84 -8.50 57.00
CA GLN A 1089 62.99 -7.04 56.99
C GLN A 1089 64.40 -6.64 57.41
N THR A 1090 64.95 -5.57 56.83
CA THR A 1090 66.22 -5.00 57.26
C THR A 1090 66.07 -4.28 58.60
N ILE A 1091 67.02 -4.50 59.50
CA ILE A 1091 67.08 -3.88 60.83
C ILE A 1091 68.45 -3.24 61.04
N ASP A 1092 68.56 -2.34 62.01
CA ASP A 1092 69.81 -1.82 62.51
C ASP A 1092 69.96 -2.07 64.03
N GLY A 1093 71.02 -1.53 64.62
CA GLY A 1093 71.31 -1.73 66.03
C GLY A 1093 70.32 -1.06 66.98
N THR A 1094 69.48 -0.16 66.47
CA THR A 1094 68.53 0.68 67.22
C THR A 1094 67.07 0.27 66.99
N THR A 1095 66.78 -0.91 66.46
CA THR A 1095 65.39 -1.40 66.34
C THR A 1095 65.01 -2.32 67.51
N VAL A 1096 63.81 -2.19 68.08
CA VAL A 1096 63.25 -3.22 68.98
C VAL A 1096 62.52 -4.29 68.18
N LEU A 1097 62.83 -5.55 68.48
CA LEU A 1097 62.28 -6.73 67.81
C LEU A 1097 61.38 -7.50 68.77
N VAL A 1098 60.13 -7.74 68.39
CA VAL A 1098 59.20 -8.62 69.12
C VAL A 1098 58.82 -9.80 68.23
N LYS A 1099 58.86 -11.02 68.77
CA LYS A 1099 58.58 -12.24 68.01
C LYS A 1099 57.70 -13.21 68.78
N HIS A 1100 56.71 -13.81 68.11
CA HIS A 1100 56.11 -15.05 68.59
C HIS A 1100 57.14 -16.19 68.53
N THR A 1101 57.50 -16.72 69.69
CA THR A 1101 58.50 -17.79 69.79
C THR A 1101 58.25 -18.72 71.00
N TYR A 1102 59.12 -19.71 71.23
CA TYR A 1102 59.13 -20.56 72.42
C TYR A 1102 59.68 -19.81 73.63
N TYR A 1103 59.21 -20.13 74.84
CA TYR A 1103 59.89 -19.66 76.06
C TYR A 1103 61.34 -20.15 76.03
N GLY A 1104 62.28 -19.22 76.04
CA GLY A 1104 63.71 -19.52 76.00
C GLY A 1104 64.30 -19.74 74.61
N ASP A 1105 63.61 -19.45 73.50
CA ASP A 1105 64.29 -19.21 72.21
C ASP A 1105 64.95 -17.82 72.26
N THR A 1106 66.09 -17.76 72.94
CA THR A 1106 66.75 -16.51 73.33
C THR A 1106 67.43 -15.81 72.15
N ASP A 1107 67.66 -16.52 71.04
CA ASP A 1107 68.26 -15.96 69.81
C ASP A 1107 67.30 -15.83 68.62
N PHE A 1108 66.01 -16.15 68.80
CA PHE A 1108 64.97 -16.11 67.77
C PHE A 1108 65.18 -17.05 66.57
N ASN A 1109 65.95 -18.13 66.72
CA ASN A 1109 66.16 -19.12 65.66
C ASN A 1109 64.96 -20.07 65.48
N GLY A 1110 63.99 -20.04 66.40
CA GLY A 1110 62.74 -20.80 66.37
C GLY A 1110 62.80 -22.19 67.01
N VAL A 1111 63.88 -22.53 67.72
CA VAL A 1111 64.05 -23.78 68.50
C VAL A 1111 64.67 -23.43 69.86
N VAL A 1112 64.31 -24.19 70.90
CA VAL A 1112 65.02 -24.11 72.19
C VAL A 1112 66.06 -25.23 72.22
N ASP A 1113 67.34 -24.90 72.33
CA ASP A 1113 68.42 -25.89 72.36
C ASP A 1113 69.52 -25.58 73.39
N PHE A 1114 70.66 -26.27 73.27
CA PHE A 1114 71.77 -26.12 74.21
C PHE A 1114 72.31 -24.69 74.27
N ASP A 1115 72.28 -23.96 73.15
CA ASP A 1115 72.81 -22.60 73.11
C ASP A 1115 71.94 -21.66 73.96
N ASP A 1116 70.63 -21.88 73.99
CA ASP A 1116 69.70 -21.14 74.86
C ASP A 1116 69.91 -21.44 76.35
N TYR A 1117 70.07 -22.72 76.72
CA TYR A 1117 70.40 -23.10 78.09
C TYR A 1117 71.74 -22.49 78.54
N SER A 1118 72.72 -22.43 77.66
CA SER A 1118 73.99 -21.77 77.96
C SER A 1118 73.83 -20.27 78.21
N ARG A 1119 72.84 -19.61 77.60
CA ARG A 1119 72.59 -18.18 77.79
C ARG A 1119 71.85 -17.90 79.09
N ILE A 1120 70.81 -18.67 79.42
CA ILE A 1120 70.11 -18.51 80.70
C ILE A 1120 71.02 -18.83 81.89
N ASP A 1121 71.88 -19.85 81.80
CA ASP A 1121 72.90 -20.15 82.82
C ASP A 1121 73.89 -18.99 83.00
N ALA A 1122 74.29 -18.35 81.89
CA ALA A 1122 75.17 -17.18 81.93
C ALA A 1122 74.46 -15.94 82.47
N GLY A 1123 73.16 -15.78 82.18
CA GLY A 1123 72.31 -14.71 82.69
C GLY A 1123 72.11 -14.80 84.20
N PHE A 1124 71.69 -15.97 84.69
CA PHE A 1124 71.51 -16.26 86.11
C PHE A 1124 72.81 -16.04 86.89
N ASN A 1125 73.92 -16.66 86.47
CA ASN A 1125 75.21 -16.51 87.14
C ASN A 1125 75.76 -15.08 87.07
N GLY A 1126 75.38 -14.32 86.04
CA GLY A 1126 75.80 -12.95 85.81
C GLY A 1126 74.88 -11.89 86.43
N ASN A 1127 73.74 -12.26 87.03
CA ASN A 1127 72.64 -11.36 87.39
C ASN A 1127 72.28 -10.41 86.22
N LYS A 1128 72.28 -10.94 84.99
CA LYS A 1128 71.86 -10.19 83.81
C LYS A 1128 70.34 -10.26 83.66
N THR A 1129 69.79 -9.35 82.88
CA THR A 1129 68.35 -9.22 82.65
C THR A 1129 68.05 -9.23 81.15
N GLY A 1130 66.77 -9.36 80.78
CA GLY A 1130 66.32 -9.30 79.39
C GLY A 1130 66.41 -10.62 78.62
N TRP A 1131 65.62 -10.71 77.55
CA TRP A 1131 65.32 -11.93 76.80
C TRP A 1131 66.56 -12.74 76.38
N ILE A 1132 67.56 -12.08 75.80
CA ILE A 1132 68.79 -12.73 75.30
C ILE A 1132 69.61 -13.41 76.42
N ASN A 1133 69.42 -12.99 77.67
CA ASN A 1133 70.09 -13.55 78.84
C ASN A 1133 69.23 -14.59 79.57
N GLY A 1134 68.04 -14.95 79.05
CA GLY A 1134 67.18 -15.98 79.60
C GLY A 1134 66.12 -15.52 80.61
N ASP A 1135 65.83 -14.22 80.66
CA ASP A 1135 64.66 -13.64 81.37
C ASP A 1135 63.45 -13.78 80.43
N VAL A 1136 62.84 -14.96 80.46
CA VAL A 1136 61.85 -15.41 79.47
C VAL A 1136 60.41 -15.13 79.90
N ASP A 1137 60.19 -14.83 81.18
CA ASP A 1137 58.93 -14.27 81.68
C ASP A 1137 58.90 -12.73 81.64
N GLY A 1138 60.06 -12.09 81.44
CA GLY A 1138 60.21 -10.65 81.24
C GLY A 1138 60.02 -9.82 82.51
N ASN A 1139 60.22 -10.41 83.69
CA ASN A 1139 60.06 -9.73 84.97
C ASN A 1139 61.30 -8.91 85.40
N GLY A 1140 62.40 -9.00 84.65
CA GLY A 1140 63.65 -8.28 84.90
C GLY A 1140 64.65 -9.04 85.78
N ILE A 1141 64.41 -10.31 86.10
CA ILE A 1141 65.27 -11.16 86.92
C ILE A 1141 65.27 -12.57 86.31
N VAL A 1142 66.45 -13.10 85.97
CA VAL A 1142 66.57 -14.52 85.61
C VAL A 1142 66.54 -15.36 86.89
N ASP A 1143 65.49 -16.16 87.10
CA ASP A 1143 65.36 -17.04 88.26
C ASP A 1143 64.72 -18.41 87.96
N PHE A 1144 64.24 -19.10 89.01
CA PHE A 1144 63.64 -20.43 88.87
C PHE A 1144 62.41 -20.45 87.97
N ASP A 1145 61.61 -19.38 87.95
CA ASP A 1145 60.38 -19.32 87.16
C ASP A 1145 60.71 -19.30 85.65
N ASP A 1146 61.82 -18.65 85.26
CA ASP A 1146 62.35 -18.70 83.89
C ASP A 1146 62.81 -20.11 83.49
N TYR A 1147 63.58 -20.77 84.36
CA TYR A 1147 64.00 -22.16 84.14
C TYR A 1147 62.81 -23.10 83.96
N SER A 1148 61.73 -22.88 84.73
CA SER A 1148 60.51 -23.67 84.59
C SER A 1148 59.84 -23.48 83.23
N LEU A 1149 59.85 -22.26 82.67
CA LEU A 1149 59.25 -21.95 81.37
C LEU A 1149 60.09 -22.49 80.20
N ILE A 1150 61.41 -22.33 80.23
CA ILE A 1150 62.30 -22.89 79.18
C ILE A 1150 62.29 -24.41 79.21
N ASP A 1151 62.28 -25.06 80.38
CA ASP A 1151 62.18 -26.51 80.49
C ASP A 1151 60.84 -27.03 79.93
N GLN A 1152 59.74 -26.33 80.24
CA GLN A 1152 58.43 -26.67 79.69
C GLN A 1152 58.43 -26.55 78.16
N ALA A 1153 59.00 -25.47 77.62
CA ALA A 1153 59.11 -25.28 76.19
C ALA A 1153 60.02 -26.32 75.54
N PHE A 1154 61.21 -26.58 76.06
CA PHE A 1154 62.14 -27.58 75.52
C PHE A 1154 61.54 -28.98 75.46
N ASN A 1155 60.83 -29.40 76.52
CA ASN A 1155 60.23 -30.73 76.59
C ASN A 1155 58.98 -30.89 75.71
N THR A 1156 58.33 -29.78 75.34
CA THR A 1156 57.05 -29.82 74.62
C THR A 1156 57.06 -29.09 73.28
N GLN A 1157 58.20 -28.52 72.85
CA GLN A 1157 58.34 -27.84 71.58
C GLN A 1157 58.03 -28.76 70.40
N GLY A 1158 57.53 -28.14 69.34
CA GLY A 1158 57.19 -28.82 68.09
C GLY A 1158 58.30 -28.66 67.06
N SER A 1159 57.90 -28.56 65.78
CA SER A 1159 58.79 -28.13 64.71
C SER A 1159 59.30 -26.70 64.95
N THR A 1160 60.48 -26.38 64.43
CA THR A 1160 61.03 -25.02 64.42
C THR A 1160 60.00 -23.98 63.99
N LEU A 1161 59.83 -22.92 64.79
CA LEU A 1161 58.96 -21.77 64.47
C LEU A 1161 59.65 -20.90 63.43
N ARG A 1162 59.30 -21.08 62.15
CA ARG A 1162 59.88 -20.33 61.04
C ARG A 1162 58.99 -19.15 60.64
N PRO A 1163 59.57 -18.03 60.14
CA PRO A 1163 58.80 -17.05 59.40
C PRO A 1163 58.11 -17.72 58.22
N ALA A 1164 56.86 -17.35 57.93
CA ALA A 1164 56.20 -17.81 56.72
C ALA A 1164 56.98 -17.31 55.50
N LEU A 1165 57.48 -18.23 54.65
CA LEU A 1165 58.02 -17.86 53.34
C LEU A 1165 56.87 -17.26 52.52
N SER A 1166 57.07 -16.07 51.95
CA SER A 1166 56.11 -15.51 50.98
C SER A 1166 55.82 -16.55 49.89
N PRO A 1167 54.56 -16.87 49.59
CA PRO A 1167 54.28 -17.71 48.43
C PRO A 1167 54.85 -17.00 47.19
N LEU A 1168 55.76 -17.67 46.50
CA LEU A 1168 56.22 -17.27 45.16
C LEU A 1168 54.99 -16.90 44.34
N GLY A 1169 54.98 -15.67 43.80
CA GLY A 1169 53.87 -15.08 43.08
C GLY A 1169 53.31 -15.99 41.99
N GLY A 1170 52.28 -16.75 42.34
CA GLY A 1170 51.33 -17.33 41.41
C GLY A 1170 50.23 -16.31 41.21
N ARG A 1171 50.25 -15.63 40.06
CA ARG A 1171 49.01 -15.07 39.53
C ARG A 1171 47.96 -16.17 39.58
N ALA A 1172 46.85 -15.93 40.26
CA ALA A 1172 45.65 -16.72 40.07
C ALA A 1172 45.26 -16.56 38.58
N SER A 1173 45.63 -17.53 37.76
CA SER A 1173 45.01 -17.70 36.45
C SER A 1173 43.68 -18.39 36.66
N GLU A 1174 42.66 -17.81 36.03
CA GLU A 1174 41.32 -18.33 35.87
C GLU A 1174 41.27 -19.82 35.48
N GLY A 1175 40.15 -20.45 35.82
CA GLY A 1175 39.95 -21.89 35.80
C GLY A 1175 40.09 -22.56 34.43
N GLY A 1176 40.34 -23.87 34.49
CA GLY A 1176 40.32 -24.78 33.37
C GLY A 1176 40.05 -26.20 33.83
N GLY A 1177 38.81 -26.48 34.26
CA GLY A 1177 38.33 -27.83 34.48
C GLY A 1177 38.15 -28.55 33.13
N VAL A 1178 39.07 -29.43 32.79
CA VAL A 1178 38.88 -30.41 31.71
C VAL A 1178 38.10 -31.59 32.30
N ALA A 1179 36.87 -31.76 31.82
CA ALA A 1179 36.03 -32.90 32.13
C ALA A 1179 36.62 -34.19 31.52
N VAL A 1180 36.77 -35.21 32.36
CA VAL A 1180 36.79 -36.61 31.89
C VAL A 1180 35.37 -37.14 32.02
N ARG A 1181 34.69 -37.15 30.87
CA ARG A 1181 33.37 -37.73 30.51
C ARG A 1181 32.13 -37.28 31.29
#